data_AF-A0A9E5ULY5-F1
#
_entry.id   AF-A0A9E5ULY5-F1
#
_cell.length_a   1.000
_cell.length_b   1.000
_cell.length_c   1.000
_cell.angle_alpha   90.00
_cell.angle_beta   90.00
_cell.angle_gamma   90.00
#
_symmetry.space_group_name_H-M   'P 1'
#
loop_
_entity.id
_entity.type
_entity.pdbx_description
1 polymer ?
#
loop_
_entity_poly.entity_id
_entity_poly.type
_entity_poly.pdbx_seq_one_letter_code
_entity_poly.pdbx_strand_id
1 'polypeptide(L)'
;MPRRFSRTRLAFLAHLPPPAFSLLAPMNAILCISRSIALTLVFVSCCGSSQGAPQQIDSWLPEGAYGQVFPDSGDLLGIGCLTSGGGVCERVPAGSPTDWRYSMSGYAGHALCRAGAYYSVRTGSGALSCDWFAGNGVCYEPTDEAPGTIVCYPVVLTPGVTLSPASLVFASQPVGSTSAAQTVTVYSSGYAPLHVTAITASGDFQIDGNTCPAALDVGQWCQFNVRFAPTATGTRTGAANVYHDAPGGVSTVSLSGTGAAAVPALTLSPASLAFGTAYYGSASAPQIVTLANPGTAALAIASIATSASDFTLGANTCPASLAVGANCTVEVSFVPRSMTARSGQLVVTSNAPGSPHSMALSGTGAGSVGGWGPFDDANAGGTGGDRVPVVNALVTARNPKRARQAAIEMGIPLVVASALMEGNPGAETGSIEKLGSESDPDCNRLIEPPDPQCQDGECPGGCADNNCTPDGGSGGSQAGSPDAGGGIGDFIDDAIDAIDGVISGIMEAAKELFGFLDNLIGQFAADPVNTATGALVEEHLDYVGAGRFRLAFSRTYNGAPFVSSTHRGVDVGPGWSINWDRSIVLSADKTTARVVRGDGKSYLFTKQPNGTWNGGADMLGKLTWRADRSGNPLDWTYTDAGENRELYSAAGKLQSVSGRGGVAYTLTYDGSGRLSRVQNASGRALVLAYGASGRLASMTDPAGAVTTYAYDPLGRLVSVTYPDGRVRGYRYEDARFAFSLTAIVDAAGTAVANFTYDDSNRVVAFSGPNGTNAMTFSYQQGSTAVTDASGTTRTRQVTQNLGKLQLQGLSATCAGCGTLGSGVGYDANGFLTSVIDRRGMETRYAYNSRGLPTSVTRATGRPEQRTTTIAWHATFRLPVTLAEPTRTTAFEYNAAGRLTAMTRTAGGQTRTWRYEYDAQGRLTRAVGPRTDVTQARSFSYDAAGNVATLTNEMGQVSTRGYDAHGRLVSSTDANGRTQSRTLDASGRILSTTGNGLTTTYAYNSRGRLASVTAPDGSTTTYIRDSGLRISGIDRGNGEHVRYTREARGLVTKVETFDAAGQLARVASTAYDAFGRVSQSISAEGRAVTYQYDSSGNVTQAADALGNVVTMGYDALNRPILVTDALNGQVSATYNSAGLTASVTDPRGLQTSYGYSGQGDPTSTASPDAGASSASFNAAGNVVTSTDARGKTTSYTYDALGRLTRASFADASAVTYTYDIAANGVGLLARVDDPSGSTAYTYDAQGRTATRTVTIDGVALATLFGRDSLGRV
;
A
#
# COMPACT_ATOMS: atom_id res chain seq x y z
N MET A 1 10.70 18.83 17.07
CA MET A 1 9.85 19.67 16.21
C MET A 1 9.28 18.87 15.05
N PRO A 2 8.09 19.21 14.53
CA PRO A 2 7.74 18.97 13.13
C PRO A 2 8.37 20.09 12.27
N ARG A 3 9.50 19.88 11.58
CA ARG A 3 9.63 19.13 10.31
C ARG A 3 8.60 19.58 9.28
N ARG A 4 9.06 20.39 8.32
CA ARG A 4 8.36 20.78 7.09
C ARG A 4 9.43 21.10 6.01
N PHE A 5 9.92 20.09 5.29
CA PHE A 5 10.09 20.13 3.82
C PHE A 5 10.64 18.79 3.29
N SER A 6 9.74 17.81 3.18
CA SER A 6 9.74 16.88 2.05
C SER A 6 8.29 16.84 1.56
N ARG A 7 8.05 17.23 0.30
CA ARG A 7 6.71 17.39 -0.29
C ARG A 7 6.45 16.44 -1.45
N THR A 8 6.76 15.17 -1.23
CA THR A 8 5.83 14.11 -1.68
C THR A 8 4.55 14.22 -0.84
N ARG A 9 3.37 13.89 -1.37
CA ARG A 9 2.10 14.12 -0.65
C ARG A 9 2.06 13.34 0.67
N LEU A 10 1.79 14.03 1.78
CA LEU A 10 1.25 13.43 3.00
C LEU A 10 0.66 14.51 3.93
N ALA A 11 -0.52 14.22 4.47
CA ALA A 11 -1.35 14.96 5.44
C ALA A 11 -2.45 15.90 4.88
N PHE A 12 -3.71 15.42 4.90
CA PHE A 12 -4.64 15.75 6.00
C PHE A 12 -5.86 14.80 6.04
N LEU A 13 -5.93 13.91 7.04
CA LEU A 13 -7.15 13.18 7.41
C LEU A 13 -7.13 12.81 8.91
N ALA A 14 -7.86 13.59 9.73
CA ALA A 14 -8.15 13.34 11.15
C ALA A 14 -9.17 14.41 11.63
N HIS A 15 -10.33 14.10 12.22
CA HIS A 15 -10.97 12.80 12.44
C HIS A 15 -12.47 12.89 12.07
N LEU A 16 -13.03 11.75 11.66
CA LEU A 16 -14.44 11.40 11.82
C LEU A 16 -14.50 10.09 12.66
N PRO A 17 -15.65 9.73 13.27
CA PRO A 17 -15.73 8.58 14.19
C PRO A 17 -15.46 7.24 13.48
N PRO A 18 -15.01 6.20 14.22
CA PRO A 18 -14.43 4.99 13.62
C PRO A 18 -15.47 3.99 13.09
N PRO A 19 -15.45 3.63 11.80
CA PRO A 19 -16.05 2.39 11.29
C PRO A 19 -15.11 1.21 11.56
N ALA A 20 -15.65 0.05 11.91
CA ALA A 20 -14.85 -1.12 12.25
C ALA A 20 -14.47 -1.95 11.01
N PHE A 21 -13.20 -1.95 10.64
CA PHE A 21 -12.58 -2.97 9.78
C PHE A 21 -11.40 -3.62 10.50
N SER A 22 -11.15 -4.90 10.25
CA SER A 22 -10.15 -5.72 10.95
C SER A 22 -9.71 -6.89 10.05
N LEU A 23 -8.57 -7.51 10.39
CA LEU A 23 -7.98 -8.68 9.72
C LEU A 23 -7.48 -8.45 8.26
N LEU A 24 -6.37 -7.72 8.16
CA LEU A 24 -5.28 -8.05 7.24
C LEU A 24 -3.98 -8.13 8.06
N ALA A 25 -3.29 -9.27 7.99
CA ALA A 25 -2.06 -9.56 8.74
C ALA A 25 -1.32 -10.78 8.12
N PRO A 26 -0.01 -11.00 8.38
CA PRO A 26 0.99 -10.08 8.93
C PRO A 26 2.28 -10.01 8.06
N MET A 27 2.45 -8.93 7.30
CA MET A 27 3.78 -8.44 6.89
C MET A 27 3.83 -6.92 7.14
N ASN A 28 5.03 -6.39 7.46
CA ASN A 28 5.31 -4.98 7.81
C ASN A 28 4.66 -4.48 9.13
N ALA A 29 5.33 -4.71 10.26
CA ALA A 29 4.87 -4.28 11.59
C ALA A 29 5.96 -3.62 12.49
N ILE A 30 7.01 -3.00 11.92
CA ILE A 30 8.06 -2.30 12.70
C ILE A 30 8.45 -0.96 12.04
N LEU A 31 7.57 0.04 12.15
CA LEU A 31 7.94 1.48 12.25
C LEU A 31 6.73 2.42 12.53
N CYS A 32 5.79 2.01 13.39
CA CYS A 32 4.69 2.88 13.85
C CYS A 32 4.31 2.62 15.31
N ILE A 33 5.13 3.13 16.24
CA ILE A 33 4.73 3.30 17.66
C ILE A 33 4.93 4.77 18.02
N SER A 34 3.87 5.59 17.88
CA SER A 34 3.67 6.86 18.61
C SER A 34 2.40 7.62 18.21
N ARG A 35 1.23 6.97 18.17
CA ARG A 35 -0.05 7.63 18.52
C ARG A 35 -1.26 6.70 18.68
N SER A 36 -2.13 7.13 19.60
CA SER A 36 -3.57 6.86 19.67
C SER A 36 -4.01 5.42 19.95
N ILE A 37 -3.89 5.10 21.23
CA ILE A 37 -4.77 4.22 21.99
C ILE A 37 -5.44 5.12 23.06
N ALA A 38 -6.73 5.03 23.38
CA ALA A 38 -7.87 4.46 22.66
C ALA A 38 -9.19 5.13 23.11
N LEU A 39 -10.30 4.85 22.42
CA LEU A 39 -11.66 5.27 22.79
C LEU A 39 -12.28 4.32 23.83
N THR A 40 -13.14 4.85 24.71
CA THR A 40 -14.35 4.15 25.20
C THR A 40 -15.53 5.13 25.40
N LEU A 41 -16.58 4.92 24.60
CA LEU A 41 -18.06 5.03 24.79
C LEU A 41 -18.69 5.72 26.04
N VAL A 42 -19.95 6.23 26.02
CA VAL A 42 -20.90 6.71 24.96
C VAL A 42 -22.09 7.47 25.62
N PHE A 43 -22.92 8.17 24.83
CA PHE A 43 -24.18 8.88 25.15
C PHE A 43 -25.16 8.22 26.15
N VAL A 44 -25.94 9.07 26.86
CA VAL A 44 -27.43 9.09 26.90
C VAL A 44 -27.88 10.59 27.03
N SER A 45 -29.17 10.92 27.25
CA SER A 45 -29.87 12.06 26.63
C SER A 45 -31.05 12.64 27.45
N CYS A 46 -31.58 13.80 27.01
CA CYS A 46 -32.82 14.48 27.46
C CYS A 46 -32.78 15.11 28.88
N CYS A 47 -33.74 15.94 29.35
CA CYS A 47 -35.05 16.35 28.81
C CYS A 47 -35.52 17.75 29.30
N GLY A 48 -36.41 18.42 28.53
CA GLY A 48 -37.33 19.48 29.00
C GLY A 48 -36.80 20.93 29.16
N SER A 49 -37.65 21.97 29.21
CA SER A 49 -39.08 22.07 28.80
C SER A 49 -39.59 23.53 28.73
N SER A 50 -40.46 23.85 27.75
CA SER A 50 -41.59 24.83 27.76
C SER A 50 -42.10 25.01 26.31
N GLN A 51 -43.34 24.62 25.95
CA GLN A 51 -44.67 25.19 26.28
C GLN A 51 -45.00 26.45 25.44
N GLY A 52 -45.98 26.35 24.52
CA GLY A 52 -46.41 27.45 23.64
C GLY A 52 -47.29 27.05 22.45
N ALA A 53 -48.53 26.63 22.69
CA ALA A 53 -49.58 26.33 21.69
C ALA A 53 -50.94 26.87 22.23
N PRO A 54 -52.09 26.86 21.49
CA PRO A 54 -52.39 26.22 20.20
C PRO A 54 -53.23 27.12 19.22
N GLN A 55 -54.09 26.50 18.40
CA GLN A 55 -55.18 27.02 17.50
C GLN A 55 -54.81 27.16 16.00
N GLN A 56 -55.73 27.03 15.03
CA GLN A 56 -56.57 25.88 14.61
C GLN A 56 -57.15 26.14 13.19
N ILE A 57 -57.70 25.12 12.51
CA ILE A 57 -58.81 25.18 11.52
C ILE A 57 -58.52 25.63 10.04
N ASP A 58 -58.61 24.61 9.17
CA ASP A 58 -59.37 24.48 7.89
C ASP A 58 -59.05 25.19 6.55
N SER A 59 -58.78 24.32 5.55
CA SER A 59 -59.55 24.09 4.30
C SER A 59 -59.03 24.55 2.90
N TRP A 60 -59.63 23.91 1.87
CA TRP A 60 -59.56 24.11 0.40
C TRP A 60 -58.40 23.47 -0.43
N LEU A 61 -58.65 22.22 -0.83
CA LEU A 61 -58.43 21.67 -2.20
C LEU A 61 -59.67 22.03 -3.10
N PRO A 62 -59.83 21.63 -4.39
CA PRO A 62 -59.00 20.75 -5.24
C PRO A 62 -58.78 21.20 -6.72
N GLU A 63 -57.96 20.45 -7.47
CA GLU A 63 -58.09 19.96 -8.87
C GLU A 63 -56.75 19.28 -9.26
N GLY A 64 -56.60 18.20 -10.04
CA GLY A 64 -57.52 17.32 -10.78
C GLY A 64 -56.97 16.99 -12.19
N ALA A 65 -57.12 15.81 -12.84
CA ALA A 65 -57.43 14.44 -12.39
C ALA A 65 -57.16 13.40 -13.55
N TYR A 66 -56.89 12.12 -13.24
CA TYR A 66 -56.91 10.92 -14.13
C TYR A 66 -55.93 10.84 -15.35
N GLY A 67 -55.61 9.65 -15.93
CA GLY A 67 -55.81 8.27 -15.46
C GLY A 67 -55.63 7.12 -16.51
N GLN A 68 -54.68 6.22 -16.26
CA GLN A 68 -54.64 4.73 -16.46
C GLN A 68 -55.17 3.95 -17.70
N VAL A 69 -54.44 2.84 -18.03
CA VAL A 69 -54.94 1.49 -18.51
C VAL A 69 -55.35 1.37 -20.01
N PHE A 70 -55.17 0.26 -20.78
CA PHE A 70 -54.72 -1.17 -20.63
C PHE A 70 -53.92 -1.67 -21.90
N PRO A 71 -53.57 -2.98 -22.11
CA PRO A 71 -52.62 -3.48 -23.14
C PRO A 71 -53.24 -4.31 -24.31
N ASP A 72 -52.42 -4.81 -25.26
CA ASP A 72 -52.22 -6.27 -25.54
C ASP A 72 -51.47 -6.66 -26.86
N SER A 73 -50.74 -7.79 -26.82
CA SER A 73 -50.42 -8.75 -27.92
C SER A 73 -49.51 -8.36 -29.12
N GLY A 74 -48.84 -9.37 -29.71
CA GLY A 74 -48.18 -9.28 -31.04
C GLY A 74 -46.94 -10.18 -31.22
N ASP A 75 -47.05 -11.31 -31.93
CA ASP A 75 -46.00 -12.33 -32.06
C ASP A 75 -45.16 -12.28 -33.37
N LEU A 76 -43.87 -12.62 -33.23
CA LEU A 76 -42.99 -13.37 -34.15
C LEU A 76 -42.66 -12.94 -35.61
N LEU A 77 -41.36 -13.18 -35.92
CA LEU A 77 -40.73 -13.50 -37.23
C LEU A 77 -40.57 -12.40 -38.31
N GLY A 78 -39.30 -12.15 -38.70
CA GLY A 78 -38.93 -11.44 -39.93
C GLY A 78 -37.43 -11.13 -40.02
N ILE A 79 -36.72 -11.71 -41.00
CA ILE A 79 -35.29 -11.45 -41.26
C ILE A 79 -35.14 -10.39 -42.36
N GLY A 80 -34.33 -9.35 -42.14
CA GLY A 80 -33.97 -8.38 -43.18
C GLY A 80 -32.93 -7.36 -42.70
N CYS A 81 -31.95 -7.03 -43.53
CA CYS A 81 -30.88 -6.08 -43.19
C CYS A 81 -31.06 -4.72 -43.90
N LEU A 82 -30.81 -3.65 -43.15
CA LEU A 82 -30.28 -2.34 -43.58
C LEU A 82 -30.83 -1.69 -44.87
N THR A 83 -31.46 -0.52 -44.71
CA THR A 83 -30.94 0.73 -45.33
C THR A 83 -31.48 1.97 -44.60
N SER A 84 -30.93 3.14 -44.93
CA SER A 84 -30.99 4.37 -44.13
C SER A 84 -31.91 5.46 -44.68
N GLY A 85 -32.54 6.22 -43.76
CA GLY A 85 -32.68 7.68 -43.90
C GLY A 85 -33.77 8.21 -44.82
N GLY A 86 -34.86 8.70 -44.22
CA GLY A 86 -35.87 9.52 -44.91
C GLY A 86 -36.47 10.56 -43.95
N GLY A 87 -36.21 11.84 -44.22
CA GLY A 87 -36.76 12.98 -43.49
C GLY A 87 -36.75 14.21 -44.41
N VAL A 88 -37.90 14.87 -44.56
CA VAL A 88 -38.17 15.79 -45.68
C VAL A 88 -37.97 17.26 -45.27
N CYS A 89 -37.58 18.11 -46.23
CA CYS A 89 -37.31 19.53 -46.04
C CYS A 89 -38.57 20.41 -46.12
N GLU A 90 -38.50 21.61 -45.54
CA GLU A 90 -39.35 22.76 -45.94
C GLU A 90 -38.50 24.05 -46.02
N ARG A 91 -38.97 25.09 -46.72
CA ARG A 91 -38.11 26.13 -47.31
C ARG A 91 -38.81 27.48 -47.53
N VAL A 92 -38.28 28.57 -46.97
CA VAL A 92 -38.64 29.98 -47.26
C VAL A 92 -37.40 30.91 -47.12
N PRO A 93 -37.35 32.12 -47.75
CA PRO A 93 -36.14 32.47 -48.50
C PRO A 93 -35.54 33.89 -48.33
N ALA A 94 -34.26 33.99 -48.75
CA ALA A 94 -33.57 35.10 -49.42
C ALA A 94 -33.51 36.53 -48.80
N GLY A 95 -32.27 36.97 -48.52
CA GLY A 95 -31.90 38.38 -48.35
C GLY A 95 -30.38 38.55 -48.16
N SER A 96 -29.73 39.47 -48.88
CA SER A 96 -28.30 39.82 -48.77
C SER A 96 -28.08 41.27 -49.27
N PRO A 97 -26.93 41.95 -49.06
CA PRO A 97 -25.62 41.45 -48.59
C PRO A 97 -25.00 42.26 -47.40
N THR A 98 -23.66 42.17 -47.25
CA THR A 98 -22.69 42.90 -46.38
C THR A 98 -22.38 42.37 -44.96
N ASP A 99 -21.31 41.54 -44.91
CA ASP A 99 -20.09 41.70 -44.09
C ASP A 99 -19.94 41.32 -42.58
N TRP A 100 -19.11 40.28 -42.37
CA TRP A 100 -18.12 39.98 -41.28
C TRP A 100 -18.49 39.43 -39.86
N ARG A 101 -18.04 38.16 -39.65
CA ARG A 101 -17.30 37.56 -38.49
C ARG A 101 -17.99 36.81 -37.32
N TYR A 102 -17.65 35.50 -37.26
CA TYR A 102 -17.25 34.66 -36.10
C TYR A 102 -18.21 34.35 -34.91
N SER A 103 -18.55 33.06 -34.75
CA SER A 103 -18.11 32.22 -33.60
C SER A 103 -18.36 30.71 -33.90
N MET A 104 -17.88 29.78 -33.07
CA MET A 104 -18.01 28.33 -33.26
C MET A 104 -18.59 27.59 -32.04
N SER A 105 -19.55 26.69 -32.29
CA SER A 105 -19.73 25.42 -31.56
C SER A 105 -20.64 24.47 -32.37
N GLY A 106 -20.51 23.14 -32.31
CA GLY A 106 -19.42 22.38 -31.72
C GLY A 106 -19.80 20.98 -31.22
N TYR A 107 -20.11 20.03 -32.11
CA TYR A 107 -20.21 18.60 -31.75
C TYR A 107 -19.77 17.68 -32.90
N ALA A 108 -18.83 16.77 -32.60
CA ALA A 108 -18.46 15.65 -33.46
C ALA A 108 -18.10 14.45 -32.57
N GLY A 109 -19.05 13.54 -32.37
CA GLY A 109 -18.82 12.25 -31.69
C GLY A 109 -18.66 11.16 -32.73
N HIS A 110 -17.47 10.56 -32.85
CA HIS A 110 -17.25 9.40 -33.72
C HIS A 110 -17.56 8.11 -32.97
N ALA A 111 -18.54 7.34 -33.47
CA ALA A 111 -18.70 5.93 -33.14
C ALA A 111 -17.81 5.07 -34.06
N LEU A 112 -17.40 3.90 -33.59
CA LEU A 112 -16.60 2.94 -34.37
C LEU A 112 -17.46 2.15 -35.36
N CYS A 113 -16.95 1.93 -36.57
CA CYS A 113 -17.48 0.97 -37.54
C CYS A 113 -16.33 0.31 -38.32
N ARG A 114 -16.64 -0.82 -38.98
CA ARG A 114 -15.65 -1.62 -39.75
C ARG A 114 -15.13 -0.87 -41.00
N ALA A 115 -14.01 -1.37 -41.51
CA ALA A 115 -13.21 -0.76 -42.59
C ALA A 115 -14.02 -0.35 -43.85
N GLY A 116 -13.76 0.88 -44.33
CA GLY A 116 -14.26 1.36 -45.63
C GLY A 116 -13.97 2.84 -45.88
N ALA A 117 -13.06 3.12 -46.82
CA ALA A 117 -12.83 4.39 -47.56
C ALA A 117 -12.68 5.73 -46.79
N TYR A 118 -11.61 6.46 -47.10
CA TYR A 118 -11.53 7.91 -46.90
C TYR A 118 -12.00 8.64 -48.17
N TYR A 119 -12.86 9.65 -48.01
CA TYR A 119 -13.09 10.67 -49.04
C TYR A 119 -12.29 11.93 -48.68
N SER A 120 -11.66 12.55 -49.69
CA SER A 120 -11.16 13.92 -49.57
C SER A 120 -11.95 14.81 -50.53
N VAL A 121 -12.40 15.97 -50.04
CA VAL A 121 -13.08 16.98 -50.86
C VAL A 121 -12.05 18.04 -51.27
N ARG A 122 -11.76 18.14 -52.56
CA ARG A 122 -11.15 19.36 -53.13
C ARG A 122 -12.25 20.20 -53.78
N THR A 123 -12.21 21.50 -53.53
CA THR A 123 -13.05 22.48 -54.22
C THR A 123 -12.47 22.76 -55.61
N GLY A 124 -13.18 22.36 -56.66
CA GLY A 124 -12.78 22.58 -58.05
C GLY A 124 -13.83 22.05 -59.02
N SER A 125 -14.09 22.79 -60.10
CA SER A 125 -15.14 22.47 -61.07
C SER A 125 -14.70 21.43 -62.11
N GLY A 126 -15.40 20.30 -62.20
CA GLY A 126 -15.20 19.30 -63.25
C GLY A 126 -15.69 17.92 -62.81
N ALA A 127 -16.30 17.15 -63.72
CA ALA A 127 -16.85 15.84 -63.40
C ALA A 127 -15.75 14.81 -63.06
N LEU A 128 -16.06 13.90 -62.12
CA LEU A 128 -15.20 12.77 -61.77
C LEU A 128 -15.70 11.49 -62.45
N SER A 129 -14.76 10.75 -63.07
CA SER A 129 -14.88 9.31 -63.27
C SER A 129 -14.18 8.58 -62.12
N CYS A 130 -14.67 7.41 -61.74
CA CYS A 130 -14.09 6.60 -60.67
C CYS A 130 -13.39 5.36 -61.24
N ASP A 131 -12.08 5.43 -61.41
CA ASP A 131 -11.24 4.26 -61.68
C ASP A 131 -10.57 3.75 -60.38
N TRP A 132 -10.43 2.43 -60.27
CA TRP A 132 -10.19 1.74 -59.00
C TRP A 132 -8.74 1.24 -58.89
N PHE A 133 -7.99 1.77 -57.92
CA PHE A 133 -6.65 1.27 -57.58
C PHE A 133 -6.61 0.73 -56.14
N ALA A 134 -6.41 -0.58 -56.03
CA ALA A 134 -6.19 -1.26 -54.75
C ALA A 134 -4.69 -1.35 -54.46
N GLY A 135 -4.25 -0.79 -53.32
CA GLY A 135 -2.87 -0.89 -52.86
C GLY A 135 -2.66 -0.22 -51.51
N ASN A 136 -2.14 -0.97 -50.53
CA ASN A 136 -1.84 -0.44 -49.20
C ASN A 136 -0.45 0.21 -49.17
N GLY A 137 -0.41 1.53 -48.96
CA GLY A 137 0.81 2.28 -48.72
C GLY A 137 0.64 3.22 -47.53
N VAL A 138 1.74 3.48 -46.82
CA VAL A 138 1.80 4.58 -45.85
C VAL A 138 2.33 5.81 -46.57
N CYS A 139 1.57 6.89 -46.45
CA CYS A 139 1.83 8.15 -47.13
C CYS A 139 2.10 9.26 -46.10
N TYR A 140 3.07 10.12 -46.38
CA TYR A 140 3.37 11.29 -45.55
C TYR A 140 3.86 12.45 -46.42
N GLU A 141 3.64 13.68 -45.96
CA GLU A 141 4.29 14.86 -46.54
C GLU A 141 5.69 15.01 -45.91
N PRO A 142 6.78 15.08 -46.70
CA PRO A 142 8.08 15.46 -46.19
C PRO A 142 8.09 16.93 -45.76
N THR A 143 8.81 17.26 -44.69
CA THR A 143 8.70 18.56 -44.00
C THR A 143 9.43 19.74 -44.65
N ASP A 144 10.14 19.51 -45.75
CA ASP A 144 11.02 20.51 -46.37
C ASP A 144 10.68 20.70 -47.86
N GLU A 145 10.32 21.96 -48.17
CA GLU A 145 9.94 22.55 -49.47
C GLU A 145 8.63 22.09 -50.15
N ALA A 146 7.72 23.08 -50.33
CA ALA A 146 6.44 23.08 -51.06
C ALA A 146 5.31 22.12 -50.56
N PRO A 147 4.23 22.65 -49.95
CA PRO A 147 3.10 21.82 -49.48
C PRO A 147 2.27 21.25 -50.64
N GLY A 148 1.79 20.01 -50.51
CA GLY A 148 0.85 19.38 -51.44
C GLY A 148 1.35 18.17 -52.24
N THR A 149 2.61 17.74 -52.06
CA THR A 149 3.16 16.53 -52.71
C THR A 149 3.23 15.37 -51.73
N ILE A 150 2.28 14.44 -51.83
CA ILE A 150 2.22 13.23 -51.00
C ILE A 150 3.11 12.14 -51.61
N VAL A 151 4.05 11.61 -50.85
CA VAL A 151 4.85 10.43 -51.22
C VAL A 151 4.32 9.22 -50.44
N CYS A 152 4.03 8.13 -51.15
CA CYS A 152 3.53 6.88 -50.57
C CYS A 152 4.53 5.75 -50.81
N TYR A 153 4.85 4.99 -49.76
CA TYR A 153 5.69 3.79 -49.85
C TYR A 153 4.81 2.54 -49.73
N PRO A 154 5.02 1.51 -50.59
CA PRO A 154 4.27 0.26 -50.48
C PRO A 154 4.68 -0.47 -49.20
N VAL A 155 3.72 -0.74 -48.31
CA VAL A 155 3.97 -1.52 -47.09
C VAL A 155 3.62 -2.97 -47.38
N VAL A 156 4.64 -3.82 -47.42
CA VAL A 156 4.44 -5.28 -47.50
C VAL A 156 3.89 -5.74 -46.15
N LEU A 157 2.58 -6.03 -46.11
CA LEU A 157 1.93 -6.60 -44.94
C LEU A 157 2.38 -8.05 -44.76
N THR A 158 3.41 -8.27 -43.93
CA THR A 158 3.89 -9.62 -43.63
C THR A 158 3.07 -10.27 -42.50
N PRO A 159 2.69 -11.55 -42.62
CA PRO A 159 2.24 -12.33 -41.48
C PRO A 159 3.35 -12.43 -40.44
N GLY A 160 2.98 -12.73 -39.20
CA GLY A 160 3.90 -12.78 -38.07
C GLY A 160 3.30 -13.61 -36.95
N VAL A 161 4.14 -14.34 -36.23
CA VAL A 161 3.73 -15.29 -35.20
C VAL A 161 4.56 -15.12 -33.94
N THR A 162 3.96 -15.41 -32.79
CA THR A 162 4.67 -15.51 -31.52
C THR A 162 4.11 -16.69 -30.73
N LEU A 163 5.01 -17.54 -30.24
CA LEU A 163 4.66 -18.73 -29.45
C LEU A 163 4.92 -18.46 -27.97
N SER A 164 3.97 -18.82 -27.12
CA SER A 164 4.07 -18.63 -25.67
C SER A 164 3.55 -19.86 -24.91
N PRO A 165 4.38 -20.54 -24.10
CA PRO A 165 5.82 -20.30 -23.90
C PRO A 165 6.67 -20.78 -25.09
N ALA A 166 7.89 -20.26 -25.21
CA ALA A 166 8.87 -20.67 -26.24
C ALA A 166 9.60 -22.00 -25.91
N SER A 167 9.40 -22.54 -24.71
CA SER A 167 9.90 -23.86 -24.32
C SER A 167 8.98 -24.51 -23.28
N LEU A 168 8.79 -25.83 -23.36
CA LEU A 168 8.09 -26.63 -22.35
C LEU A 168 9.07 -27.58 -21.65
N VAL A 169 8.97 -27.63 -20.32
CA VAL A 169 9.76 -28.54 -19.48
C VAL A 169 8.78 -29.42 -18.71
N PHE A 170 8.82 -30.72 -18.99
CA PHE A 170 7.99 -31.72 -18.35
C PHE A 170 8.70 -32.31 -17.14
N ALA A 171 7.92 -32.65 -16.11
CA ALA A 171 8.44 -33.31 -14.92
C ALA A 171 9.06 -34.68 -15.24
N SER A 172 9.86 -35.20 -14.31
CA SER A 172 10.41 -36.56 -14.41
C SER A 172 9.27 -37.57 -14.38
N GLN A 173 9.13 -38.38 -15.44
CA GLN A 173 7.95 -39.20 -15.71
C GLN A 173 8.37 -40.66 -15.94
N PRO A 174 7.70 -41.67 -15.35
CA PRO A 174 8.07 -43.08 -15.53
C PRO A 174 8.01 -43.53 -16.99
N VAL A 175 9.01 -44.29 -17.44
CA VAL A 175 9.04 -44.88 -18.79
C VAL A 175 7.79 -45.71 -19.05
N GLY A 176 7.16 -45.51 -20.21
CA GLY A 176 5.90 -46.17 -20.59
C GLY A 176 4.63 -45.53 -20.00
N SER A 177 4.75 -44.42 -19.25
CA SER A 177 3.61 -43.61 -18.80
C SER A 177 3.58 -42.25 -19.51
N THR A 178 2.42 -41.59 -19.53
CA THR A 178 2.23 -40.28 -20.19
C THR A 178 1.95 -39.19 -19.15
N SER A 179 2.55 -38.01 -19.33
CA SER A 179 2.34 -36.84 -18.47
C SER A 179 0.95 -36.22 -18.62
N ALA A 180 0.61 -35.31 -17.71
CA ALA A 180 -0.36 -34.26 -18.00
C ALA A 180 0.10 -33.40 -19.19
N ALA A 181 -0.84 -32.83 -19.94
CA ALA A 181 -0.53 -31.97 -21.08
C ALA A 181 -0.12 -30.55 -20.63
N GLN A 182 0.80 -29.92 -21.36
CA GLN A 182 1.15 -28.50 -21.22
C GLN A 182 0.74 -27.75 -22.48
N THR A 183 0.18 -26.55 -22.33
CA THR A 183 -0.40 -25.76 -23.43
C THR A 183 0.59 -24.76 -24.02
N VAL A 184 0.62 -24.67 -25.35
CA VAL A 184 1.27 -23.59 -26.11
C VAL A 184 0.21 -22.72 -26.75
N THR A 185 0.36 -21.40 -26.62
CA THR A 185 -0.44 -20.41 -27.36
C THR A 185 0.31 -19.94 -28.60
N VAL A 186 -0.37 -19.97 -29.75
CA VAL A 186 0.07 -19.36 -31.02
C VAL A 186 -0.68 -18.03 -31.17
N TYR A 187 0.05 -16.93 -31.31
CA TYR A 187 -0.51 -15.58 -31.46
C TYR A 187 -0.11 -14.97 -32.81
N SER A 188 -1.07 -14.37 -33.51
CA SER A 188 -0.87 -13.67 -34.80
C SER A 188 -0.36 -12.24 -34.55
N SER A 189 0.96 -12.04 -34.59
CA SER A 189 1.66 -10.79 -34.24
C SER A 189 2.15 -9.96 -35.43
N GLY A 190 1.84 -10.38 -36.66
CA GLY A 190 2.17 -9.66 -37.89
C GLY A 190 1.18 -8.55 -38.26
N TYR A 191 1.29 -8.08 -39.51
CA TYR A 191 0.40 -7.06 -40.09
C TYR A 191 -0.52 -7.64 -41.20
N ALA A 192 -0.45 -8.95 -41.43
CA ALA A 192 -1.41 -9.73 -42.22
C ALA A 192 -1.84 -10.98 -41.44
N PRO A 193 -3.00 -11.60 -41.75
CA PRO A 193 -3.42 -12.86 -41.14
C PRO A 193 -2.36 -13.96 -41.30
N LEU A 194 -2.21 -14.77 -40.27
CA LEU A 194 -1.26 -15.88 -40.18
C LEU A 194 -1.94 -17.18 -40.58
N HIS A 195 -1.50 -17.82 -41.66
CA HIS A 195 -2.00 -19.13 -42.07
C HIS A 195 -1.16 -20.24 -41.42
N VAL A 196 -1.78 -21.06 -40.56
CA VAL A 196 -1.11 -22.17 -39.87
C VAL A 196 -1.41 -23.46 -40.64
N THR A 197 -0.38 -24.08 -41.20
CA THR A 197 -0.53 -25.23 -42.12
C THR A 197 -0.42 -26.58 -41.42
N ALA A 198 0.39 -26.69 -40.37
CA ALA A 198 0.53 -27.90 -39.56
C ALA A 198 1.12 -27.59 -38.16
N ILE A 199 0.82 -28.45 -37.18
CA ILE A 199 1.48 -28.46 -35.87
C ILE A 199 1.92 -29.90 -35.56
N THR A 200 3.20 -30.09 -35.26
CA THR A 200 3.80 -31.44 -35.06
C THR A 200 4.75 -31.45 -33.86
N ALA A 201 4.69 -32.49 -33.03
CA ALA A 201 5.70 -32.77 -31.99
C ALA A 201 6.68 -33.85 -32.45
N SER A 202 7.88 -33.88 -31.86
CA SER A 202 8.94 -34.85 -32.17
C SER A 202 9.60 -35.42 -30.90
N GLY A 203 10.20 -36.61 -31.03
CA GLY A 203 10.78 -37.34 -29.90
C GLY A 203 9.71 -38.04 -29.05
N ASP A 204 9.89 -38.06 -27.74
CA ASP A 204 8.94 -38.66 -26.77
C ASP A 204 7.76 -37.72 -26.45
N PHE A 205 7.39 -36.84 -27.38
CA PHE A 205 6.39 -35.79 -27.19
C PHE A 205 5.31 -35.86 -28.26
N GLN A 206 4.05 -35.65 -27.87
CA GLN A 206 2.88 -35.81 -28.74
C GLN A 206 1.93 -34.61 -28.59
N ILE A 207 1.27 -34.22 -29.69
CA ILE A 207 0.23 -33.19 -29.67
C ILE A 207 -1.06 -33.79 -29.12
N ASP A 208 -1.65 -33.16 -28.10
CA ASP A 208 -2.86 -33.61 -27.41
C ASP A 208 -3.96 -32.53 -27.49
N GLY A 209 -4.61 -32.47 -28.65
CA GLY A 209 -5.58 -31.43 -28.97
C GLY A 209 -4.95 -30.16 -29.54
N ASN A 210 -5.65 -29.59 -30.52
CA ASN A 210 -5.29 -28.35 -31.22
C ASN A 210 -6.58 -27.57 -31.52
N THR A 211 -6.59 -26.28 -31.19
CA THR A 211 -7.71 -25.35 -31.42
C THR A 211 -7.41 -24.32 -32.52
N CYS A 212 -6.25 -24.42 -33.18
CA CYS A 212 -5.84 -23.46 -34.19
C CYS A 212 -6.60 -23.64 -35.51
N PRO A 213 -7.35 -22.61 -35.98
CA PRO A 213 -7.88 -22.59 -37.33
C PRO A 213 -6.76 -22.44 -38.36
N ALA A 214 -7.04 -22.76 -39.62
CA ALA A 214 -6.08 -22.66 -40.72
C ALA A 214 -5.62 -21.21 -41.03
N ALA A 215 -6.36 -20.20 -40.54
CA ALA A 215 -6.01 -18.78 -40.64
C ALA A 215 -6.34 -18.05 -39.33
N LEU A 216 -5.43 -17.23 -38.83
CA LEU A 216 -5.61 -16.35 -37.68
C LEU A 216 -5.46 -14.89 -38.09
N ASP A 217 -6.56 -14.12 -38.01
CA ASP A 217 -6.52 -12.66 -38.18
C ASP A 217 -5.50 -11.99 -37.22
N VAL A 218 -5.02 -10.82 -37.62
CA VAL A 218 -4.05 -10.04 -36.82
C VAL A 218 -4.58 -9.80 -35.40
N GLY A 219 -3.79 -10.19 -34.40
CA GLY A 219 -4.15 -10.09 -32.98
C GLY A 219 -4.99 -11.23 -32.42
N GLN A 220 -5.43 -12.20 -33.25
CA GLN A 220 -6.06 -13.43 -32.78
C GLN A 220 -5.02 -14.44 -32.27
N TRP A 221 -5.50 -15.41 -31.48
CA TRP A 221 -4.69 -16.49 -30.92
C TRP A 221 -5.45 -17.80 -30.87
N CYS A 222 -4.70 -18.89 -30.75
CA CYS A 222 -5.20 -20.24 -30.57
C CYS A 222 -4.21 -21.05 -29.72
N GLN A 223 -4.60 -22.27 -29.33
CA GLN A 223 -3.81 -23.13 -28.47
C GLN A 223 -3.73 -24.58 -28.95
N PHE A 224 -2.59 -25.22 -28.68
CA PHE A 224 -2.43 -26.67 -28.76
C PHE A 224 -1.74 -27.18 -27.50
N ASN A 225 -1.97 -28.43 -27.11
CA ASN A 225 -1.28 -29.03 -25.96
C ASN A 225 -0.26 -30.07 -26.40
N VAL A 226 0.74 -30.28 -25.55
CA VAL A 226 1.80 -31.28 -25.74
C VAL A 226 1.85 -32.17 -24.51
N ARG A 227 1.95 -33.49 -24.69
CA ARG A 227 2.27 -34.46 -23.62
C ARG A 227 3.66 -35.05 -23.81
N PHE A 228 4.25 -35.52 -22.71
CA PHE A 228 5.51 -36.25 -22.67
C PHE A 228 5.25 -37.71 -22.28
N ALA A 229 5.73 -38.66 -23.10
CA ALA A 229 5.57 -40.10 -22.91
C ALA A 229 6.93 -40.81 -23.07
N PRO A 230 7.79 -40.82 -22.04
CA PRO A 230 9.15 -41.32 -22.15
C PRO A 230 9.24 -42.79 -22.54
N THR A 231 10.03 -43.08 -23.57
CA THR A 231 10.26 -44.43 -24.13
C THR A 231 11.49 -45.12 -23.55
N ALA A 232 12.41 -44.38 -22.92
CA ALA A 232 13.55 -44.89 -22.15
C ALA A 232 14.00 -43.86 -21.10
N THR A 233 14.82 -44.29 -20.14
CA THR A 233 15.27 -43.45 -19.01
C THR A 233 16.29 -42.37 -19.41
N GLY A 234 16.44 -41.35 -18.56
CA GLY A 234 17.31 -40.20 -18.79
C GLY A 234 16.61 -39.03 -19.47
N THR A 235 17.35 -37.94 -19.71
CA THR A 235 16.80 -36.72 -20.33
C THR A 235 16.38 -36.98 -21.77
N ARG A 236 15.16 -36.57 -22.12
CA ARG A 236 14.59 -36.62 -23.47
C ARG A 236 14.31 -35.21 -23.93
N THR A 237 14.67 -34.90 -25.17
CA THR A 237 14.41 -33.62 -25.82
C THR A 237 13.62 -33.82 -27.11
N GLY A 238 12.94 -32.76 -27.54
CA GLY A 238 12.12 -32.74 -28.74
C GLY A 238 11.75 -31.32 -29.14
N ALA A 239 10.90 -31.19 -30.14
CA ALA A 239 10.41 -29.91 -30.64
C ALA A 239 8.92 -30.00 -30.95
N ALA A 240 8.15 -28.96 -30.62
CA ALA A 240 6.84 -28.72 -31.22
C ALA A 240 6.98 -27.62 -32.28
N ASN A 241 6.80 -28.01 -33.55
CA ASN A 241 6.91 -27.11 -34.71
C ASN A 241 5.51 -26.68 -35.16
N VAL A 242 5.32 -25.38 -35.33
CA VAL A 242 4.14 -24.75 -35.93
C VAL A 242 4.57 -24.23 -37.31
N TYR A 243 4.04 -24.80 -38.38
CA TYR A 243 4.34 -24.40 -39.76
C TYR A 243 3.33 -23.35 -40.23
N HIS A 244 3.82 -22.31 -40.92
CA HIS A 244 3.03 -21.12 -41.23
C HIS A 244 3.57 -20.32 -42.44
N ASP A 245 2.80 -19.32 -42.89
CA ASP A 245 3.18 -18.40 -43.98
C ASP A 245 4.06 -17.21 -43.56
N ALA A 246 4.16 -16.91 -42.26
CA ALA A 246 5.06 -15.85 -41.77
C ALA A 246 6.55 -16.12 -42.09
N PRO A 247 7.38 -15.06 -42.24
CA PRO A 247 8.80 -15.20 -42.56
C PRO A 247 9.54 -16.19 -41.64
N GLY A 248 10.23 -17.15 -42.25
CA GLY A 248 10.87 -18.28 -41.57
C GLY A 248 10.11 -19.61 -41.75
N GLY A 249 8.80 -19.58 -42.05
CA GLY A 249 8.00 -20.75 -42.45
C GLY A 249 7.67 -21.76 -41.35
N VAL A 250 8.44 -21.79 -40.26
CA VAL A 250 8.22 -22.62 -39.08
C VAL A 250 8.68 -21.90 -37.81
N SER A 251 7.90 -22.05 -36.74
CA SER A 251 8.24 -21.60 -35.39
C SER A 251 8.27 -22.78 -34.45
N THR A 252 9.30 -22.87 -33.60
CA THR A 252 9.58 -24.04 -32.77
C THR A 252 9.51 -23.71 -31.27
N VAL A 253 8.82 -24.56 -30.52
CA VAL A 253 8.90 -24.64 -29.05
C VAL A 253 9.85 -25.79 -28.68
N SER A 254 10.89 -25.48 -27.91
CA SER A 254 11.83 -26.48 -27.40
C SER A 254 11.18 -27.33 -26.30
N LEU A 255 11.22 -28.65 -26.43
CA LEU A 255 10.62 -29.58 -25.46
C LEU A 255 11.72 -30.35 -24.71
N SER A 256 11.57 -30.49 -23.40
CA SER A 256 12.43 -31.37 -22.59
C SER A 256 11.66 -32.04 -21.45
N GLY A 257 12.16 -33.20 -21.01
CA GLY A 257 11.66 -33.97 -19.88
C GLY A 257 12.64 -35.07 -19.50
N THR A 258 12.35 -35.85 -18.48
CA THR A 258 13.22 -36.95 -18.02
C THR A 258 12.42 -38.24 -17.87
N GLY A 259 12.87 -39.32 -18.54
CA GLY A 259 12.36 -40.66 -18.30
C GLY A 259 12.91 -41.22 -16.99
N ALA A 260 12.03 -41.56 -16.05
CA ALA A 260 12.36 -42.16 -14.77
C ALA A 260 12.23 -43.69 -14.81
N ALA A 261 13.06 -44.38 -14.03
CA ALA A 261 12.82 -45.78 -13.70
C ALA A 261 11.63 -45.88 -12.71
N ALA A 262 10.87 -46.98 -12.77
CA ALA A 262 9.82 -47.27 -11.81
C ALA A 262 10.45 -47.83 -10.51
N VAL A 263 10.27 -47.12 -9.39
CA VAL A 263 10.88 -47.44 -8.09
C VAL A 263 9.84 -47.29 -6.97
N PRO A 264 9.59 -48.31 -6.14
CA PRO A 264 8.66 -48.20 -5.00
C PRO A 264 9.29 -47.38 -3.87
N ALA A 265 8.48 -46.65 -3.11
CA ALA A 265 8.95 -45.88 -1.95
C ALA A 265 7.95 -46.01 -0.79
N LEU A 266 8.41 -45.75 0.42
CA LEU A 266 7.59 -45.77 1.63
C LEU A 266 7.86 -44.54 2.48
N THR A 267 6.81 -43.81 2.81
CA THR A 267 6.85 -42.74 3.82
C THR A 267 5.90 -43.07 4.96
N LEU A 268 6.38 -42.91 6.19
CA LEU A 268 5.60 -43.04 7.42
C LEU A 268 5.25 -41.64 7.94
N SER A 269 3.99 -41.42 8.35
CA SER A 269 3.54 -40.16 8.94
C SER A 269 2.62 -40.42 10.15
N PRO A 270 2.81 -39.75 11.30
CA PRO A 270 3.90 -38.81 11.62
C PRO A 270 5.27 -39.50 11.71
N ALA A 271 6.37 -38.75 11.91
CA ALA A 271 7.72 -39.31 11.94
C ALA A 271 8.10 -40.05 13.25
N SER A 272 7.29 -39.89 14.30
CA SER A 272 7.40 -40.58 15.59
C SER A 272 6.08 -40.50 16.35
N LEU A 273 5.81 -41.45 17.24
CA LEU A 273 4.65 -41.42 18.15
C LEU A 273 5.09 -41.30 19.62
N ALA A 274 4.36 -40.49 20.37
CA ALA A 274 4.57 -40.27 21.80
C ALA A 274 3.22 -40.43 22.54
N PHE A 275 3.15 -41.41 23.43
CA PHE A 275 1.91 -41.84 24.09
C PHE A 275 1.68 -41.19 25.47
N GLY A 276 2.57 -40.31 25.91
CA GLY A 276 2.49 -39.66 27.21
C GLY A 276 2.62 -40.66 28.37
N THR A 277 1.86 -40.44 29.44
CA THR A 277 1.82 -41.32 30.62
C THR A 277 0.58 -42.20 30.58
N ALA A 278 0.76 -43.52 30.72
CA ALA A 278 -0.31 -44.51 30.85
C ALA A 278 -0.14 -45.34 32.13
N TYR A 279 -1.23 -45.87 32.68
CA TYR A 279 -1.17 -46.71 33.87
C TYR A 279 -0.66 -48.12 33.55
N TYR A 280 0.11 -48.70 34.47
CA TYR A 280 0.69 -50.05 34.34
C TYR A 280 -0.37 -51.08 33.93
N GLY A 281 -0.10 -51.83 32.86
CA GLY A 281 -1.02 -52.84 32.31
C GLY A 281 -2.28 -52.31 31.61
N SER A 282 -2.52 -50.99 31.59
CA SER A 282 -3.66 -50.35 30.91
C SER A 282 -3.24 -49.83 29.54
N ALA A 283 -4.07 -50.04 28.52
CA ALA A 283 -3.78 -49.54 27.17
C ALA A 283 -4.06 -48.04 27.03
N SER A 284 -3.19 -47.33 26.33
CA SER A 284 -3.49 -46.00 25.80
C SER A 284 -4.58 -46.07 24.73
N ALA A 285 -5.18 -44.92 24.41
CA ALA A 285 -5.86 -44.75 23.13
C ALA A 285 -4.87 -45.07 21.97
N PRO A 286 -5.33 -45.67 20.86
CA PRO A 286 -4.50 -45.90 19.69
C PRO A 286 -4.11 -44.58 19.02
N GLN A 287 -2.88 -44.49 18.54
CA GLN A 287 -2.42 -43.44 17.63
C GLN A 287 -2.25 -44.04 16.22
N ILE A 288 -2.68 -43.32 15.19
CA ILE A 288 -2.68 -43.80 13.82
C ILE A 288 -1.38 -43.39 13.11
N VAL A 289 -0.70 -44.36 12.52
CA VAL A 289 0.35 -44.16 11.52
C VAL A 289 -0.23 -44.33 10.13
N THR A 290 0.06 -43.39 9.23
CA THR A 290 -0.20 -43.53 7.79
C THR A 290 1.06 -44.02 7.09
N LEU A 291 0.95 -45.13 6.35
CA LEU A 291 1.91 -45.59 5.36
C LEU A 291 1.45 -45.08 4.00
N ALA A 292 2.32 -44.39 3.26
CA ALA A 292 2.04 -43.98 1.88
C ALA A 292 3.13 -44.48 0.93
N ASN A 293 2.75 -44.77 -0.32
CA ASN A 293 3.67 -45.06 -1.42
C ASN A 293 3.76 -43.86 -2.38
N PRO A 294 4.66 -42.88 -2.12
CA PRO A 294 4.95 -41.80 -3.07
C PRO A 294 5.90 -42.23 -4.20
N GLY A 295 6.22 -43.52 -4.32
CA GLY A 295 7.10 -44.06 -5.35
C GLY A 295 6.40 -44.20 -6.70
N THR A 296 7.16 -44.58 -7.72
CA THR A 296 6.71 -44.78 -9.11
C THR A 296 6.47 -46.25 -9.47
N ALA A 297 6.53 -47.16 -8.49
CA ALA A 297 6.11 -48.56 -8.62
C ALA A 297 5.32 -49.03 -7.39
N ALA A 298 4.63 -50.17 -7.48
CA ALA A 298 3.86 -50.72 -6.37
C ALA A 298 4.75 -51.17 -5.21
N LEU A 299 4.42 -50.72 -4.00
CA LEU A 299 5.12 -51.03 -2.76
C LEU A 299 4.61 -52.36 -2.22
N ALA A 300 5.40 -53.43 -2.36
CA ALA A 300 5.12 -54.69 -1.68
C ALA A 300 5.50 -54.57 -0.20
N ILE A 301 4.55 -54.79 0.71
CA ILE A 301 4.73 -54.75 2.16
C ILE A 301 4.87 -56.19 2.66
N ALA A 302 6.04 -56.53 3.18
CA ALA A 302 6.39 -57.88 3.66
C ALA A 302 6.07 -58.10 5.14
N SER A 303 6.22 -57.06 5.99
CA SER A 303 5.78 -57.11 7.39
C SER A 303 5.61 -55.73 8.01
N ILE A 304 4.78 -55.66 9.05
CA ILE A 304 4.61 -54.51 9.95
C ILE A 304 4.64 -55.05 11.39
N ALA A 305 5.52 -54.54 12.24
CA ALA A 305 5.71 -55.03 13.61
C ALA A 305 6.21 -53.94 14.57
N THR A 306 5.97 -54.10 15.88
CA THR A 306 6.60 -53.28 16.92
C THR A 306 7.85 -53.97 17.48
N SER A 307 8.91 -53.19 17.76
CA SER A 307 10.19 -53.73 18.25
C SER A 307 10.26 -53.94 19.78
N ALA A 308 9.25 -53.49 20.52
CA ALA A 308 9.19 -53.56 21.98
C ALA A 308 7.77 -53.88 22.43
N SER A 309 7.62 -54.86 23.33
CA SER A 309 6.32 -55.46 23.68
C SER A 309 5.35 -54.54 24.46
N ASP A 310 5.83 -53.39 24.92
CA ASP A 310 5.00 -52.32 25.49
C ASP A 310 4.19 -51.58 24.40
N PHE A 311 4.50 -51.75 23.11
CA PHE A 311 3.74 -51.19 22.00
C PHE A 311 3.08 -52.32 21.20
N THR A 312 1.79 -52.15 20.92
CA THR A 312 0.92 -53.16 20.30
C THR A 312 0.27 -52.58 19.05
N LEU A 313 0.05 -53.42 18.03
CA LEU A 313 -0.66 -53.01 16.80
C LEU A 313 -2.18 -53.19 17.00
N GLY A 314 -2.95 -52.18 16.60
CA GLY A 314 -4.41 -52.20 16.56
C GLY A 314 -4.93 -52.56 15.17
N ALA A 315 -5.93 -51.84 14.67
CA ALA A 315 -6.41 -51.99 13.30
C ALA A 315 -5.30 -51.71 12.27
N ASN A 316 -5.28 -52.49 11.19
CA ASN A 316 -4.34 -52.36 10.08
C ASN A 316 -5.11 -52.47 8.76
N THR A 317 -5.07 -51.43 7.94
CA THR A 317 -5.74 -51.37 6.63
C THR A 317 -4.77 -51.57 5.46
N CYS A 318 -3.49 -51.84 5.73
CA CYS A 318 -2.47 -51.94 4.69
C CYS A 318 -2.50 -53.27 3.92
N PRO A 319 -2.69 -53.24 2.59
CA PRO A 319 -2.59 -54.44 1.75
C PRO A 319 -1.14 -54.89 1.58
N ALA A 320 -0.94 -56.16 1.21
CA ALA A 320 0.38 -56.72 0.89
C ALA A 320 1.06 -56.04 -0.32
N SER A 321 0.31 -55.31 -1.15
CA SER A 321 0.86 -54.41 -2.17
C SER A 321 0.06 -53.10 -2.22
N LEU A 322 0.74 -51.99 -1.96
CA LEU A 322 0.18 -50.64 -1.95
C LEU A 322 0.51 -49.92 -3.27
N ALA A 323 -0.53 -49.53 -4.01
CA ALA A 323 -0.42 -48.89 -5.31
C ALA A 323 0.32 -47.53 -5.26
N VAL A 324 0.82 -47.06 -6.41
CA VAL A 324 1.43 -45.74 -6.56
C VAL A 324 0.45 -44.65 -6.15
N GLY A 325 0.87 -43.75 -5.26
CA GLY A 325 0.03 -42.66 -4.72
C GLY A 325 -1.01 -43.10 -3.69
N ALA A 326 -1.17 -44.41 -3.43
CA ALA A 326 -2.07 -44.90 -2.40
C ALA A 326 -1.44 -44.79 -1.00
N ASN A 327 -2.32 -44.75 0.00
CA ASN A 327 -1.96 -44.81 1.42
C ASN A 327 -2.84 -45.83 2.17
N CYS A 328 -2.41 -46.18 3.37
CA CYS A 328 -3.10 -47.06 4.30
C CYS A 328 -2.68 -46.72 5.73
N THR A 329 -3.37 -47.27 6.73
CA THR A 329 -3.23 -46.91 8.14
C THR A 329 -2.97 -48.11 9.03
N VAL A 330 -2.19 -47.87 10.10
CA VAL A 330 -1.89 -48.82 11.17
C VAL A 330 -2.05 -48.10 12.50
N GLU A 331 -2.89 -48.63 13.38
CA GLU A 331 -2.99 -48.17 14.77
C GLU A 331 -1.87 -48.78 15.62
N VAL A 332 -1.34 -47.98 16.55
CA VAL A 332 -0.40 -48.41 17.57
C VAL A 332 -0.90 -47.95 18.93
N SER A 333 -0.94 -48.84 19.92
CA SER A 333 -1.30 -48.54 21.32
C SER A 333 -0.17 -48.91 22.28
N PHE A 334 0.02 -48.09 23.31
CA PHE A 334 1.01 -48.30 24.37
C PHE A 334 0.37 -48.95 25.60
N VAL A 335 0.97 -50.05 26.07
CA VAL A 335 0.56 -50.83 27.25
C VAL A 335 1.80 -51.01 28.15
N PRO A 336 2.08 -50.09 29.07
CA PRO A 336 3.32 -50.09 29.84
C PRO A 336 3.42 -51.31 30.77
N ARG A 337 4.51 -52.07 30.61
CA ARG A 337 4.84 -53.26 31.43
C ARG A 337 5.85 -52.93 32.54
N SER A 338 6.11 -51.65 32.78
CA SER A 338 6.99 -51.11 33.83
C SER A 338 6.58 -49.67 34.14
N MET A 339 6.75 -49.22 35.39
CA MET A 339 6.44 -47.85 35.85
C MET A 339 7.58 -46.86 35.52
N THR A 340 8.08 -46.91 34.29
CA THR A 340 9.23 -46.14 33.80
C THR A 340 9.03 -45.70 32.36
N ALA A 341 9.90 -44.81 31.85
CA ALA A 341 9.92 -44.48 30.44
C ALA A 341 10.29 -45.70 29.58
N ARG A 342 9.57 -45.88 28.47
CA ARG A 342 9.70 -46.98 27.50
C ARG A 342 9.92 -46.39 26.12
N SER A 343 10.73 -47.06 25.32
CA SER A 343 10.95 -46.73 23.92
C SER A 343 10.85 -47.98 23.05
N GLY A 344 10.50 -47.79 21.78
CA GLY A 344 10.38 -48.84 20.78
C GLY A 344 10.42 -48.26 19.37
N GLN A 345 10.20 -49.11 18.38
CA GLN A 345 10.05 -48.73 16.99
C GLN A 345 8.81 -49.43 16.39
N LEU A 346 8.08 -48.74 15.52
CA LEU A 346 7.25 -49.39 14.50
C LEU A 346 8.17 -49.67 13.31
N VAL A 347 8.24 -50.93 12.87
CA VAL A 347 9.14 -51.41 11.81
C VAL A 347 8.31 -51.94 10.65
N VAL A 348 8.57 -51.44 9.44
CA VAL A 348 7.89 -51.83 8.19
C VAL A 348 8.90 -52.36 7.19
N THR A 349 8.81 -53.65 6.89
CA THR A 349 9.62 -54.30 5.85
C THR A 349 8.85 -54.26 4.54
N SER A 350 9.49 -53.73 3.49
CA SER A 350 8.91 -53.60 2.14
C SER A 350 9.96 -53.79 1.03
N ASN A 351 9.55 -53.68 -0.23
CA ASN A 351 10.46 -53.63 -1.39
C ASN A 351 11.03 -52.23 -1.70
N ALA A 352 10.74 -51.20 -0.88
CA ALA A 352 11.31 -49.87 -1.05
C ALA A 352 12.81 -49.81 -0.67
N PRO A 353 13.63 -49.00 -1.35
CA PRO A 353 14.99 -48.67 -0.89
C PRO A 353 14.95 -48.11 0.54
N GLY A 354 15.87 -48.55 1.39
CA GLY A 354 15.87 -48.20 2.83
C GLY A 354 15.03 -49.12 3.72
N SER A 355 14.43 -50.17 3.17
CA SER A 355 13.76 -51.23 3.93
C SER A 355 14.75 -52.05 4.81
N PRO A 356 14.41 -52.40 6.06
CA PRO A 356 13.16 -52.06 6.77
C PRO A 356 13.15 -50.62 7.28
N HIS A 357 12.03 -49.93 7.08
CA HIS A 357 11.82 -48.56 7.56
C HIS A 357 11.37 -48.58 9.04
N SER A 358 11.86 -47.66 9.86
CA SER A 358 11.53 -47.59 11.30
C SER A 358 11.07 -46.21 11.75
N MET A 359 10.05 -46.17 12.63
CA MET A 359 9.54 -44.99 13.30
C MET A 359 9.68 -45.13 14.82
N ALA A 360 10.18 -44.10 15.49
CA ALA A 360 10.33 -44.11 16.95
C ALA A 360 8.99 -44.04 17.70
N LEU A 361 8.86 -44.85 18.75
CA LEU A 361 7.72 -44.90 19.68
C LEU A 361 8.21 -44.62 21.11
N SER A 362 7.48 -43.81 21.88
CA SER A 362 7.80 -43.54 23.30
C SER A 362 6.57 -43.39 24.20
N GLY A 363 6.71 -43.72 25.48
CA GLY A 363 5.66 -43.55 26.49
C GLY A 363 6.17 -43.89 27.90
N THR A 364 5.44 -43.49 28.94
CA THR A 364 5.82 -43.68 30.35
C THR A 364 4.75 -44.44 31.12
N GLY A 365 5.15 -45.46 31.87
CA GLY A 365 4.23 -46.17 32.78
C GLY A 365 4.12 -45.51 34.15
N ALA A 366 2.92 -45.49 34.73
CA ALA A 366 2.65 -45.02 36.09
C ALA A 366 1.87 -46.04 36.94
N GLY A 367 2.01 -45.99 38.26
CA GLY A 367 1.23 -46.78 39.21
C GLY A 367 -0.12 -46.12 39.56
N SER A 368 -1.14 -46.93 39.86
CA SER A 368 -2.45 -46.48 40.33
C SER A 368 -2.48 -46.37 41.85
N VAL A 369 -2.99 -45.25 42.39
CA VAL A 369 -3.39 -45.14 43.80
C VAL A 369 -4.87 -45.56 43.91
N GLY A 370 -5.21 -46.41 44.87
CA GLY A 370 -6.57 -46.92 45.05
C GLY A 370 -7.53 -45.84 45.56
N GLY A 371 -8.73 -45.77 44.97
CA GLY A 371 -9.76 -44.79 45.35
C GLY A 371 -10.55 -45.20 46.60
N TRP A 372 -11.12 -44.19 47.27
CA TRP A 372 -12.13 -44.33 48.32
C TRP A 372 -13.18 -43.21 48.21
N GLY A 373 -14.39 -43.51 48.66
CA GLY A 373 -15.55 -42.63 48.82
C GLY A 373 -16.80 -43.48 49.05
N PRO A 374 -17.97 -42.89 49.36
CA PRO A 374 -18.24 -41.49 49.71
C PRO A 374 -18.50 -41.31 51.23
N PHE A 375 -18.66 -40.07 51.71
CA PHE A 375 -19.41 -39.75 52.94
C PHE A 375 -19.74 -38.24 53.00
N ASP A 376 -20.88 -37.88 53.59
CA ASP A 376 -21.47 -36.54 53.60
C ASP A 376 -21.20 -35.73 54.90
N ASP A 377 -21.45 -34.42 54.82
CA ASP A 377 -21.77 -33.41 55.86
C ASP A 377 -21.23 -33.51 57.31
N ALA A 378 -20.49 -32.46 57.73
CA ALA A 378 -20.56 -31.88 59.09
C ALA A 378 -20.04 -30.42 59.11
N ASN A 379 -20.36 -29.66 60.17
CA ASN A 379 -20.31 -28.19 60.20
C ASN A 379 -19.37 -27.61 61.31
N ALA A 380 -18.91 -26.36 61.09
CA ALA A 380 -18.34 -25.38 62.06
C ALA A 380 -16.99 -25.66 62.78
N GLY A 381 -16.26 -24.58 63.19
CA GLY A 381 -14.99 -24.70 63.93
C GLY A 381 -14.32 -23.43 64.51
N GLY A 382 -13.99 -22.40 63.71
CA GLY A 382 -13.31 -21.16 64.18
C GLY A 382 -11.77 -21.27 64.39
N THR A 383 -10.98 -20.22 64.62
CA THR A 383 -11.17 -18.74 64.51
C THR A 383 -9.80 -18.01 64.49
N GLY A 384 -9.65 -16.93 63.69
CA GLY A 384 -8.57 -15.92 63.78
C GLY A 384 -7.33 -16.15 62.87
N GLY A 385 -6.74 -15.14 62.21
CA GLY A 385 -7.09 -13.72 62.13
C GLY A 385 -6.22 -12.91 61.13
N ASP A 386 -6.58 -11.63 60.94
CA ASP A 386 -5.94 -10.55 60.14
C ASP A 386 -5.88 -10.59 58.58
N ARG A 387 -6.66 -9.65 57.97
CA ARG A 387 -6.28 -8.57 57.00
C ARG A 387 -5.21 -8.88 55.91
N VAL A 388 -5.35 -8.53 54.63
CA VAL A 388 -6.23 -7.56 53.90
C VAL A 388 -6.29 -7.94 52.38
N PRO A 389 -7.24 -7.43 51.54
CA PRO A 389 -7.76 -8.21 50.38
C PRO A 389 -7.34 -7.83 48.94
N VAL A 390 -7.54 -8.80 48.03
CA VAL A 390 -7.85 -8.73 46.57
C VAL A 390 -6.86 -8.03 45.61
N VAL A 391 -6.15 -8.84 44.81
CA VAL A 391 -5.84 -8.60 43.38
C VAL A 391 -5.82 -9.94 42.62
N ASN A 392 -6.65 -10.13 41.59
CA ASN A 392 -6.45 -11.21 40.59
C ASN A 392 -7.15 -10.89 39.27
N ALA A 393 -6.40 -10.42 38.27
CA ALA A 393 -6.95 -10.00 36.97
C ALA A 393 -5.99 -10.12 35.77
N LEU A 394 -5.03 -11.05 35.80
CA LEU A 394 -4.12 -11.29 34.64
C LEU A 394 -4.05 -12.75 34.15
N VAL A 395 -4.58 -13.73 34.89
CA VAL A 395 -4.30 -15.16 34.66
C VAL A 395 -5.53 -15.99 34.23
N THR A 396 -6.75 -15.46 34.32
CA THR A 396 -8.02 -16.23 34.14
C THR A 396 -9.01 -15.63 33.13
N ALA A 397 -8.57 -14.72 32.25
CA ALA A 397 -9.45 -14.03 31.31
C ALA A 397 -9.83 -14.88 30.08
N ARG A 398 -10.90 -15.68 30.16
CA ARG A 398 -11.58 -16.31 28.98
C ARG A 398 -12.24 -15.31 28.02
N ASN A 399 -11.84 -14.03 28.01
CA ASN A 399 -12.51 -12.97 27.24
C ASN A 399 -11.49 -12.04 26.55
N PRO A 400 -11.18 -12.25 25.26
CA PRO A 400 -10.08 -11.56 24.56
C PRO A 400 -10.26 -10.03 24.46
N LYS A 401 -11.49 -9.51 24.56
CA LYS A 401 -11.75 -8.07 24.48
C LYS A 401 -11.15 -7.30 25.67
N ARG A 402 -11.14 -7.88 26.88
CA ARG A 402 -10.56 -7.24 28.08
C ARG A 402 -9.03 -7.26 28.09
N ALA A 403 -8.40 -8.35 27.67
CA ALA A 403 -6.95 -8.43 27.53
C ALA A 403 -6.43 -7.42 26.49
N ARG A 404 -7.15 -7.31 25.35
CA ARG A 404 -6.87 -6.29 24.33
C ARG A 404 -6.97 -4.87 24.93
N GLN A 405 -8.04 -4.56 25.68
CA GLN A 405 -8.24 -3.26 26.33
C GLN A 405 -7.11 -2.92 27.33
N ALA A 406 -6.61 -3.88 28.10
CA ALA A 406 -5.55 -3.66 29.08
C ALA A 406 -4.17 -3.43 28.42
N ALA A 407 -3.78 -4.26 27.46
CA ALA A 407 -2.54 -4.05 26.70
C ALA A 407 -2.56 -2.73 25.91
N ILE A 408 -3.76 -2.32 25.49
CA ILE A 408 -4.08 -0.99 24.97
C ILE A 408 -3.81 0.08 26.06
N GLU A 409 -4.53 0.10 27.18
CA GLU A 409 -4.40 1.17 28.20
C GLU A 409 -2.99 1.27 28.83
N MET A 410 -2.17 0.22 28.77
CA MET A 410 -0.76 0.20 29.19
C MET A 410 0.26 0.58 28.09
N GLY A 411 -0.17 0.82 26.84
CA GLY A 411 0.71 1.25 25.75
C GLY A 411 1.65 0.18 25.18
N ILE A 412 1.29 -1.10 25.30
CA ILE A 412 2.14 -2.24 24.91
C ILE A 412 2.16 -2.42 23.38
N PRO A 413 3.32 -2.73 22.74
CA PRO A 413 3.39 -3.03 21.31
C PRO A 413 2.46 -4.19 20.89
N LEU A 414 1.58 -3.90 19.92
CA LEU A 414 0.50 -4.81 19.48
C LEU A 414 0.97 -6.19 18.98
N VAL A 415 2.25 -6.29 18.59
CA VAL A 415 2.89 -7.52 18.08
C VAL A 415 2.78 -8.68 19.07
N VAL A 416 2.92 -8.42 20.38
CA VAL A 416 2.88 -9.48 21.41
C VAL A 416 1.44 -9.80 21.83
N ALA A 417 0.55 -8.79 21.85
CA ALA A 417 -0.88 -9.00 22.12
C ALA A 417 -1.58 -9.81 21.01
N SER A 418 -1.12 -9.73 19.76
CA SER A 418 -1.74 -10.44 18.63
C SER A 418 -1.56 -11.96 18.71
N ALA A 419 -0.40 -12.43 19.16
CA ALA A 419 -0.07 -13.85 19.28
C ALA A 419 -0.80 -14.60 20.41
N LEU A 420 -1.56 -13.87 21.25
CA LEU A 420 -2.45 -14.44 22.28
C LEU A 420 -3.93 -14.43 21.83
N MET A 421 -4.23 -13.96 20.62
CA MET A 421 -5.60 -13.67 20.16
C MET A 421 -6.06 -14.52 18.96
N GLU A 422 -5.14 -15.14 18.21
CA GLU A 422 -5.47 -16.02 17.07
C GLU A 422 -5.67 -17.48 17.51
N GLY A 423 -6.58 -17.67 18.48
CA GLY A 423 -7.02 -18.98 18.97
C GLY A 423 -8.42 -19.35 18.47
N ASN A 424 -8.53 -20.48 17.77
CA ASN A 424 -9.75 -21.18 17.36
C ASN A 424 -10.69 -20.47 16.33
N PRO A 425 -10.58 -20.79 15.02
CA PRO A 425 -11.65 -20.53 14.06
C PRO A 425 -12.80 -21.55 14.22
N GLY A 426 -13.81 -21.17 15.00
CA GLY A 426 -15.13 -21.80 15.01
C GLY A 426 -15.37 -22.83 16.11
N ALA A 427 -16.06 -22.43 17.18
CA ALA A 427 -16.98 -23.27 17.97
C ALA A 427 -17.75 -22.40 18.97
N GLU A 428 -18.97 -21.99 18.64
CA GLU A 428 -19.98 -21.57 19.63
C GLU A 428 -21.38 -21.59 18.98
N THR A 429 -22.19 -22.61 19.32
CA THR A 429 -23.57 -22.80 18.84
C THR A 429 -24.39 -23.44 19.97
N GLY A 430 -25.38 -22.71 20.50
CA GLY A 430 -26.11 -23.08 21.72
C GLY A 430 -25.34 -22.68 22.99
N SER A 431 -25.95 -22.06 24.02
CA SER A 431 -27.35 -21.63 24.16
C SER A 431 -27.41 -20.35 25.02
N ILE A 432 -28.40 -19.50 24.78
CA ILE A 432 -28.64 -18.28 25.57
C ILE A 432 -29.87 -18.50 26.44
N GLU A 433 -29.76 -18.23 27.74
CA GLU A 433 -30.91 -17.75 28.53
C GLU A 433 -30.69 -16.28 28.92
N LYS A 434 -31.77 -15.51 28.82
CA LYS A 434 -31.85 -14.12 29.27
C LYS A 434 -32.55 -14.09 30.62
N LEU A 435 -32.15 -13.15 31.47
CA LEU A 435 -33.12 -12.28 32.11
C LEU A 435 -32.75 -10.82 31.83
N GLY A 436 -33.72 -10.08 31.27
CA GLY A 436 -33.88 -8.67 31.61
C GLY A 436 -34.81 -8.57 32.83
N SER A 437 -35.29 -7.41 33.23
CA SER A 437 -35.06 -6.05 32.70
C SER A 437 -35.74 -5.08 33.66
N GLU A 438 -35.11 -3.94 33.98
CA GLU A 438 -35.83 -2.72 34.34
C GLU A 438 -34.91 -1.49 34.25
N SER A 439 -35.49 -0.30 34.40
CA SER A 439 -34.92 0.96 33.90
C SER A 439 -35.14 2.15 34.83
N ASP A 440 -34.08 2.93 35.05
CA ASP A 440 -34.08 4.29 35.66
C ASP A 440 -34.56 4.38 37.14
N PRO A 441 -34.32 5.51 37.84
CA PRO A 441 -33.05 6.22 37.96
C PRO A 441 -32.66 6.50 39.44
N ASP A 442 -31.60 7.28 39.66
CA ASP A 442 -31.23 7.96 40.92
C ASP A 442 -31.14 7.15 42.23
N CYS A 443 -29.91 6.73 42.59
CA CYS A 443 -29.31 7.19 43.85
C CYS A 443 -27.77 7.13 43.80
N ASN A 444 -27.11 8.19 44.30
CA ASN A 444 -25.64 8.29 44.34
C ASN A 444 -25.16 8.35 45.79
N ARG A 445 -24.64 7.24 46.35
CA ARG A 445 -23.82 7.25 47.59
C ARG A 445 -23.05 5.95 47.91
N LEU A 446 -21.74 6.14 48.11
CA LEU A 446 -20.90 5.64 49.22
C LEU A 446 -20.85 4.15 49.65
N ILE A 447 -19.61 3.65 49.68
CA ILE A 447 -18.98 2.71 50.64
C ILE A 447 -19.36 3.10 52.10
N GLU A 448 -19.72 2.26 53.10
CA GLU A 448 -19.16 0.98 53.64
C GLU A 448 -20.29 0.12 54.35
N PRO A 449 -20.12 -0.83 55.33
CA PRO A 449 -21.00 -2.02 55.52
C PRO A 449 -21.63 -2.09 56.96
N PRO A 450 -22.02 -3.24 57.60
CA PRO A 450 -22.22 -4.65 57.17
C PRO A 450 -23.52 -5.38 57.67
N ASP A 451 -23.73 -6.61 57.17
CA ASP A 451 -24.44 -7.77 57.83
C ASP A 451 -26.00 -7.70 58.01
N PRO A 452 -26.73 -8.68 58.60
CA PRO A 452 -27.57 -9.59 57.78
C PRO A 452 -29.05 -9.79 58.25
N GLN A 453 -29.91 -10.44 57.43
CA GLN A 453 -30.91 -11.48 57.83
C GLN A 453 -31.95 -11.84 56.72
N CYS A 454 -32.38 -13.13 56.69
CA CYS A 454 -33.69 -13.67 56.23
C CYS A 454 -34.13 -13.52 54.74
N GLN A 455 -34.98 -14.40 54.17
CA GLN A 455 -35.15 -15.86 54.33
C GLN A 455 -35.93 -16.46 53.11
N ASP A 456 -36.11 -17.78 53.11
CA ASP A 456 -36.65 -18.69 52.07
C ASP A 456 -38.05 -18.34 51.46
N GLY A 457 -38.37 -18.84 50.25
CA GLY A 457 -39.74 -18.74 49.69
C GLY A 457 -40.02 -19.20 48.23
N GLU A 458 -40.06 -20.52 47.99
CA GLU A 458 -40.87 -21.29 47.00
C GLU A 458 -41.01 -20.89 45.49
N CYS A 459 -40.83 -21.89 44.60
CA CYS A 459 -41.28 -21.91 43.20
C CYS A 459 -42.73 -22.49 43.10
N PRO A 460 -43.52 -22.32 42.00
CA PRO A 460 -43.38 -23.26 40.86
C PRO A 460 -43.91 -22.83 39.44
N GLY A 461 -43.16 -23.21 38.40
CA GLY A 461 -43.66 -23.98 37.23
C GLY A 461 -44.54 -23.36 36.12
N GLY A 462 -44.39 -23.90 34.90
CA GLY A 462 -45.34 -23.76 33.78
C GLY A 462 -44.75 -23.18 32.48
N CYS A 463 -44.92 -23.88 31.35
CA CYS A 463 -44.48 -23.42 30.02
C CYS A 463 -45.67 -23.09 29.11
N ALA A 464 -45.65 -21.92 28.47
CA ALA A 464 -46.09 -21.68 27.08
C ALA A 464 -45.98 -20.18 26.74
N ASP A 465 -45.38 -19.80 25.61
CA ASP A 465 -46.13 -19.31 24.43
C ASP A 465 -45.24 -18.82 23.27
N ASN A 466 -45.83 -18.74 22.08
CA ASN A 466 -45.17 -18.21 20.88
C ASN A 466 -45.57 -16.75 20.61
N ASN A 467 -44.61 -15.83 20.40
CA ASN A 467 -44.54 -15.08 19.13
C ASN A 467 -43.36 -14.09 18.96
N CYS A 468 -42.86 -14.07 17.72
CA CYS A 468 -42.34 -12.92 16.95
C CYS A 468 -41.15 -12.06 17.44
N THR A 469 -40.11 -12.06 16.58
CA THR A 469 -39.06 -11.02 16.36
C THR A 469 -37.99 -10.82 17.45
N PRO A 470 -36.71 -10.81 17.02
CA PRO A 470 -35.98 -9.53 16.98
C PRO A 470 -35.07 -9.35 15.74
N ASP A 471 -34.69 -8.10 15.47
CA ASP A 471 -33.70 -7.74 14.44
C ASP A 471 -32.29 -8.28 14.74
N GLY A 472 -31.55 -8.60 13.67
CA GLY A 472 -30.24 -9.25 13.74
C GLY A 472 -29.12 -8.48 13.04
N GLY A 473 -28.12 -8.06 13.82
CA GLY A 473 -26.80 -7.61 13.36
C GLY A 473 -25.79 -7.69 14.51
N SER A 474 -24.52 -8.07 14.32
CA SER A 474 -23.83 -8.45 13.08
C SER A 474 -22.61 -9.33 13.38
N GLY A 475 -22.33 -10.32 12.53
CA GLY A 475 -21.17 -11.22 12.68
C GLY A 475 -20.78 -11.91 11.37
N GLY A 476 -20.53 -11.13 10.32
CA GLY A 476 -20.25 -11.62 8.96
C GLY A 476 -18.87 -11.22 8.42
N SER A 477 -18.37 -12.00 7.48
CA SER A 477 -17.14 -11.74 6.72
C SER A 477 -17.28 -10.54 5.77
N GLN A 478 -16.15 -9.94 5.39
CA GLN A 478 -16.13 -8.72 4.58
C GLN A 478 -16.50 -8.99 3.11
N ALA A 479 -17.77 -8.75 2.79
CA ALA A 479 -18.23 -8.45 1.45
C ALA A 479 -18.24 -6.94 1.21
N GLY A 480 -18.01 -6.50 -0.02
CA GLY A 480 -18.08 -5.07 -0.39
C GLY A 480 -19.51 -4.53 -0.34
N SER A 481 -19.69 -3.37 0.30
CA SER A 481 -20.89 -2.54 0.28
C SER A 481 -20.46 -1.06 0.25
N PRO A 482 -21.15 -0.14 -0.44
CA PRO A 482 -20.44 0.95 -1.13
C PRO A 482 -20.63 2.34 -0.55
N ASP A 483 -21.29 2.46 0.61
CA ASP A 483 -21.70 3.75 1.17
C ASP A 483 -21.20 3.98 2.60
N ALA A 484 -19.91 4.25 2.66
CA ALA A 484 -19.41 5.34 3.48
C ALA A 484 -18.84 6.41 2.52
N GLY A 485 -19.23 7.67 2.70
CA GLY A 485 -18.80 8.77 1.82
C GLY A 485 -17.30 9.03 1.89
N GLY A 486 -16.52 8.37 1.03
CA GLY A 486 -15.08 8.55 0.94
C GLY A 486 -14.71 9.98 0.51
N GLY A 487 -13.70 10.56 1.16
CA GLY A 487 -13.10 11.80 0.69
C GLY A 487 -12.52 11.60 -0.71
N ILE A 488 -12.91 12.46 -1.66
CA ILE A 488 -12.52 12.31 -3.07
C ILE A 488 -11.01 12.52 -3.21
N GLY A 489 -10.27 11.49 -3.59
CA GLY A 489 -8.80 11.40 -3.53
C GLY A 489 -8.33 10.75 -2.22
N ASP A 490 -7.57 9.65 -2.26
CA ASP A 490 -6.48 9.41 -3.22
C ASP A 490 -6.61 8.20 -4.18
N PHE A 491 -7.63 7.32 -4.06
CA PHE A 491 -7.81 5.98 -4.72
C PHE A 491 -7.62 5.84 -6.27
N ILE A 492 -7.28 6.93 -6.95
CA ILE A 492 -7.15 7.09 -8.40
C ILE A 492 -5.73 7.50 -8.77
N ASP A 493 -5.17 8.44 -8.00
CA ASP A 493 -3.72 8.63 -7.96
C ASP A 493 -3.13 7.33 -7.39
N ASP A 494 -3.65 6.75 -6.30
CA ASP A 494 -3.26 5.41 -5.78
C ASP A 494 -3.34 4.25 -6.80
N ALA A 495 -4.02 4.39 -7.94
CA ALA A 495 -4.05 3.34 -8.97
C ALA A 495 -2.89 3.48 -9.98
N ILE A 496 -2.52 4.71 -10.36
CA ILE A 496 -1.32 4.95 -11.18
C ILE A 496 -0.07 5.01 -10.31
N ASP A 497 -0.15 5.60 -9.12
CA ASP A 497 0.85 5.53 -8.05
C ASP A 497 0.87 4.14 -7.36
N ALA A 498 0.01 3.18 -7.74
CA ALA A 498 0.26 1.74 -7.51
C ALA A 498 0.92 1.03 -8.70
N ILE A 499 1.24 1.73 -9.80
CA ILE A 499 2.13 1.22 -10.86
C ILE A 499 3.42 2.02 -10.90
N ASP A 500 3.38 3.34 -10.98
CA ASP A 500 4.52 4.21 -10.69
C ASP A 500 4.95 4.11 -9.22
N GLY A 501 4.14 3.52 -8.33
CA GLY A 501 4.49 3.13 -6.96
C GLY A 501 4.23 1.67 -6.59
N VAL A 502 4.03 0.77 -7.57
CA VAL A 502 4.69 -0.55 -7.50
C VAL A 502 6.11 -0.44 -8.03
N ILE A 503 6.38 0.35 -9.09
CA ILE A 503 7.74 0.66 -9.55
C ILE A 503 8.47 1.50 -8.49
N SER A 504 7.86 2.59 -8.01
CA SER A 504 8.39 3.25 -6.82
C SER A 504 8.25 2.36 -5.59
N GLY A 505 7.25 1.48 -5.45
CA GLY A 505 7.15 0.51 -4.34
C GLY A 505 8.29 -0.51 -4.28
N ILE A 506 8.84 -0.88 -5.44
CA ILE A 506 10.02 -1.73 -5.61
C ILE A 506 11.29 -0.91 -5.35
N MET A 507 11.32 0.34 -5.82
CA MET A 507 12.36 1.30 -5.42
C MET A 507 12.23 1.77 -3.97
N GLU A 508 11.08 1.57 -3.30
CA GLU A 508 10.78 1.86 -1.89
C GLU A 508 10.98 0.61 -1.04
N ALA A 509 10.93 -0.61 -1.58
CA ALA A 509 11.59 -1.76 -0.95
C ALA A 509 13.12 -1.54 -0.93
N ALA A 510 13.68 -0.98 -2.02
CA ALA A 510 15.03 -0.45 -2.01
C ALA A 510 15.19 0.82 -1.14
N LYS A 511 14.14 1.59 -0.85
CA LYS A 511 14.12 2.64 0.20
C LYS A 511 13.52 2.20 1.54
N GLU A 512 13.37 0.92 1.84
CA GLU A 512 13.39 0.42 3.21
C GLU A 512 14.84 0.08 3.58
N LEU A 513 15.66 -0.20 2.56
CA LEU A 513 17.12 -0.11 2.59
C LEU A 513 17.56 1.36 2.78
N PHE A 514 17.18 2.26 1.87
CA PHE A 514 17.50 3.71 1.99
C PHE A 514 16.65 4.49 3.01
N GLY A 515 15.56 3.96 3.54
CA GLY A 515 14.66 4.69 4.47
C GLY A 515 15.10 4.61 5.93
N PHE A 516 15.90 3.59 6.25
CA PHE A 516 16.77 3.63 7.43
C PHE A 516 17.81 4.75 7.29
N LEU A 517 18.38 4.90 6.09
CA LEU A 517 19.28 6.01 5.77
C LEU A 517 18.57 7.37 5.78
N ASP A 518 17.36 7.54 5.26
CA ASP A 518 16.63 8.80 5.29
C ASP A 518 16.05 9.12 6.69
N ASN A 519 15.76 8.13 7.53
CA ASN A 519 15.51 8.36 8.96
C ASN A 519 16.78 8.74 9.72
N LEU A 520 17.97 8.29 9.28
CA LEU A 520 19.24 8.82 9.75
C LEU A 520 19.45 10.24 9.20
N ILE A 521 19.63 10.43 7.89
CA ILE A 521 19.84 11.68 7.13
C ILE A 521 18.84 12.79 7.55
N GLY A 522 17.57 12.45 7.73
CA GLY A 522 16.52 13.36 8.23
C GLY A 522 16.58 13.69 9.72
N GLN A 523 17.33 12.95 10.55
CA GLN A 523 17.79 13.38 11.88
C GLN A 523 19.04 14.27 11.82
N PHE A 524 19.73 14.35 10.67
CA PHE A 524 20.88 15.25 10.48
C PHE A 524 20.53 16.61 9.85
N ALA A 525 19.45 16.72 9.08
CA ALA A 525 18.89 18.03 8.73
C ALA A 525 18.34 18.76 9.98
N ALA A 526 18.74 20.01 10.20
CA ALA A 526 18.08 20.92 11.13
C ALA A 526 17.25 21.94 10.34
N ASP A 527 16.39 21.41 9.47
CA ASP A 527 15.32 22.09 8.71
C ASP A 527 14.92 23.46 9.32
N PRO A 528 15.32 24.61 8.73
CA PRO A 528 15.87 24.84 7.38
C PRO A 528 17.41 25.02 7.27
N VAL A 529 18.19 24.80 8.33
CA VAL A 529 19.65 25.06 8.34
C VAL A 529 20.45 23.82 7.92
N ASN A 530 21.35 24.01 6.93
CA ASN A 530 22.37 23.03 6.57
C ASN A 530 23.48 23.02 7.62
N THR A 531 23.38 22.13 8.61
CA THR A 531 24.28 22.12 9.78
C THR A 531 25.74 21.78 9.49
N ALA A 532 26.09 21.29 8.29
CA ALA A 532 27.48 21.07 7.91
C ALA A 532 28.17 22.36 7.41
N THR A 533 27.40 23.37 7.01
CA THR A 533 27.92 24.61 6.39
C THR A 533 27.42 25.89 7.07
N GLY A 534 26.35 25.79 7.87
CA GLY A 534 25.63 26.92 8.45
C GLY A 534 24.77 27.70 7.45
N ALA A 535 24.66 27.25 6.19
CA ALA A 535 23.82 27.90 5.20
C ALA A 535 22.33 27.68 5.49
N LEU A 536 21.54 28.76 5.42
CA LEU A 536 20.09 28.69 5.38
C LEU A 536 19.63 28.17 3.99
N VAL A 537 18.77 27.15 3.97
CA VAL A 537 18.17 26.60 2.74
C VAL A 537 16.66 26.51 2.92
N GLU A 538 15.92 27.40 2.25
CA GLU A 538 14.46 27.54 2.37
C GLU A 538 13.81 27.33 0.99
N GLU A 539 13.20 26.16 0.76
CA GLU A 539 12.36 25.91 -0.42
C GLU A 539 10.92 26.34 -0.14
N HIS A 540 10.26 26.99 -1.09
CA HIS A 540 8.81 27.09 -1.09
C HIS A 540 8.21 26.64 -2.41
N LEU A 541 7.07 25.97 -2.34
CA LEU A 541 6.26 25.56 -3.47
C LEU A 541 5.19 26.61 -3.72
N ASP A 542 5.25 27.29 -4.87
CA ASP A 542 4.25 28.30 -5.26
C ASP A 542 3.11 27.68 -6.07
N TYR A 543 3.44 26.75 -6.97
CA TYR A 543 2.47 26.02 -7.79
C TYR A 543 2.79 24.53 -7.87
N VAL A 544 1.75 23.70 -7.87
CA VAL A 544 1.83 22.28 -8.22
C VAL A 544 0.54 21.80 -8.88
N GLY A 545 0.66 21.25 -10.09
CA GLY A 545 -0.42 20.54 -10.76
C GLY A 545 -0.51 19.07 -10.30
N ALA A 546 -1.39 18.32 -10.95
CA ALA A 546 -1.56 16.88 -10.68
C ALA A 546 -1.41 16.04 -11.97
N GLY A 547 -1.55 14.72 -11.82
CA GLY A 547 -1.22 13.74 -12.85
C GLY A 547 0.29 13.47 -12.99
N ARG A 548 0.60 12.48 -13.84
CA ARG A 548 1.95 11.89 -13.99
C ARG A 548 3.04 12.87 -14.44
N PHE A 549 2.66 13.85 -15.25
CA PHE A 549 3.55 14.89 -15.78
C PHE A 549 3.23 16.26 -15.16
N ARG A 550 3.05 16.29 -13.83
CA ARG A 550 2.69 17.49 -13.08
C ARG A 550 3.75 18.58 -13.24
N LEU A 551 3.32 19.74 -13.71
CA LEU A 551 4.10 20.97 -13.59
C LEU A 551 4.18 21.38 -12.12
N ALA A 552 5.34 21.84 -11.69
CA ALA A 552 5.56 22.40 -10.37
C ALA A 552 6.49 23.62 -10.48
N PHE A 553 6.21 24.64 -9.67
CA PHE A 553 7.07 25.79 -9.50
C PHE A 553 7.45 25.89 -8.03
N SER A 554 8.71 25.62 -7.73
CA SER A 554 9.28 25.86 -6.41
C SER A 554 10.51 26.75 -6.51
N ARG A 555 10.76 27.47 -5.42
CA ARG A 555 11.69 28.57 -5.30
C ARG A 555 12.52 28.36 -4.03
N THR A 556 13.83 28.21 -4.20
CA THR A 556 14.76 27.88 -3.12
C THR A 556 15.68 29.05 -2.86
N TYR A 557 15.66 29.55 -1.62
CA TYR A 557 16.70 30.42 -1.09
C TYR A 557 17.86 29.57 -0.58
N ASN A 558 19.09 29.96 -0.92
CA ASN A 558 20.31 29.30 -0.49
C ASN A 558 21.35 30.35 -0.09
N GLY A 559 21.53 30.50 1.23
CA GLY A 559 22.41 31.52 1.83
C GLY A 559 23.90 31.19 1.79
N ALA A 560 24.33 30.11 1.14
CA ALA A 560 25.71 29.64 1.20
C ALA A 560 26.73 30.70 0.71
N PRO A 561 27.84 30.92 1.45
CA PRO A 561 28.85 31.91 1.07
C PRO A 561 29.66 31.53 -0.19
N PHE A 562 29.67 30.25 -0.61
CA PHE A 562 30.51 29.75 -1.71
C PHE A 562 29.74 29.28 -2.96
N VAL A 563 29.18 30.23 -3.71
CA VAL A 563 29.00 30.11 -5.17
C VAL A 563 29.18 31.47 -5.84
N SER A 564 29.78 31.47 -7.03
CA SER A 564 30.24 32.65 -7.74
C SER A 564 29.11 33.60 -8.15
N SER A 565 29.45 34.88 -8.28
CA SER A 565 28.57 35.96 -8.79
C SER A 565 27.93 35.66 -10.16
N THR A 566 28.50 34.72 -10.92
CA THR A 566 28.03 34.30 -12.24
C THR A 566 26.75 33.45 -12.24
N HIS A 567 26.28 32.90 -11.11
CA HIS A 567 25.18 31.90 -11.12
C HIS A 567 24.17 31.95 -9.94
N ARG A 568 24.05 33.07 -9.22
CA ARG A 568 22.85 33.32 -8.40
C ARG A 568 21.68 33.69 -9.32
N GLY A 569 20.44 33.40 -8.95
CA GLY A 569 19.25 33.64 -9.79
C GLY A 569 19.10 35.11 -10.21
N VAL A 570 19.63 35.46 -11.37
CA VAL A 570 19.55 36.81 -11.96
C VAL A 570 18.09 37.19 -12.17
N ASP A 571 17.25 36.20 -12.42
CA ASP A 571 15.82 36.31 -12.62
C ASP A 571 15.06 36.53 -11.30
N VAL A 572 15.31 35.71 -10.26
CA VAL A 572 14.43 35.64 -9.06
C VAL A 572 14.98 36.39 -7.83
N GLY A 573 16.23 36.86 -7.87
CA GLY A 573 16.84 37.71 -6.83
C GLY A 573 18.10 37.09 -6.19
N PRO A 574 18.99 37.88 -5.56
CA PRO A 574 20.17 37.37 -4.89
C PRO A 574 19.81 36.31 -3.83
N GLY A 575 20.50 35.16 -3.87
CA GLY A 575 20.26 34.03 -2.97
C GLY A 575 19.09 33.13 -3.36
N TRP A 576 18.17 33.57 -4.24
CA TRP A 576 17.07 32.76 -4.75
C TRP A 576 17.40 32.06 -6.06
N SER A 577 16.71 30.94 -6.30
CA SER A 577 16.67 30.15 -7.55
C SER A 577 15.31 29.47 -7.65
N ILE A 578 14.89 29.06 -8.84
CA ILE A 578 13.70 28.20 -9.04
C ILE A 578 14.09 26.79 -9.48
N ASN A 579 13.18 25.83 -9.31
CA ASN A 579 13.39 24.41 -9.66
C ASN A 579 13.72 24.15 -11.15
N TRP A 580 13.53 25.15 -12.01
CA TRP A 580 13.88 25.17 -13.43
C TRP A 580 15.16 25.96 -13.77
N ASP A 581 15.78 26.66 -12.81
CA ASP A 581 17.09 27.31 -12.93
C ASP A 581 18.22 26.25 -12.91
N ARG A 582 18.25 25.41 -13.94
CA ARG A 582 19.31 24.43 -14.16
C ARG A 582 20.15 24.89 -15.34
N SER A 583 21.45 24.75 -15.22
CA SER A 583 22.39 25.17 -16.26
C SER A 583 23.68 24.35 -16.25
N ILE A 584 24.49 24.53 -17.30
CA ILE A 584 25.85 24.02 -17.38
C ILE A 584 26.80 25.20 -17.56
N VAL A 585 27.76 25.35 -16.65
CA VAL A 585 28.68 26.49 -16.60
C VAL A 585 30.10 25.98 -16.83
N LEU A 586 30.74 26.39 -17.92
CA LEU A 586 32.12 26.04 -18.23
C LEU A 586 33.10 26.99 -17.55
N SER A 587 34.27 26.48 -17.17
CA SER A 587 35.44 27.34 -16.93
C SER A 587 35.95 27.94 -18.25
N ALA A 588 36.65 29.08 -18.17
CA ALA A 588 37.08 29.84 -19.36
C ALA A 588 38.03 29.04 -20.29
N ASP A 589 38.80 28.11 -19.71
CA ASP A 589 39.68 27.15 -20.40
C ASP A 589 38.95 25.91 -20.94
N LYS A 590 37.64 25.78 -20.68
CA LYS A 590 36.78 24.64 -21.04
C LYS A 590 37.26 23.28 -20.48
N THR A 591 38.01 23.27 -19.37
CA THR A 591 38.46 22.03 -18.69
C THR A 591 37.50 21.52 -17.62
N THR A 592 36.69 22.39 -17.02
CA THR A 592 35.69 22.03 -16.00
C THR A 592 34.29 22.51 -16.37
N ALA A 593 33.28 21.78 -15.92
CA ALA A 593 31.87 22.08 -16.13
C ALA A 593 31.10 21.94 -14.80
N ARG A 594 30.32 22.95 -14.42
CA ARG A 594 29.41 22.91 -13.27
C ARG A 594 27.99 22.70 -13.76
N VAL A 595 27.39 21.56 -13.43
CA VAL A 595 25.96 21.31 -13.61
C VAL A 595 25.23 21.92 -12.41
N VAL A 596 24.58 23.05 -12.60
CA VAL A 596 23.82 23.77 -11.55
C VAL A 596 22.39 23.23 -11.49
N ARG A 597 21.85 23.13 -10.28
CA ARG A 597 20.54 22.58 -9.96
C ARG A 597 19.65 23.69 -9.39
N GLY A 598 18.32 23.56 -9.54
CA GLY A 598 17.33 24.55 -9.11
C GLY A 598 17.13 24.68 -7.58
N ASP A 599 17.99 24.07 -6.78
CA ASP A 599 18.12 24.28 -5.33
C ASP A 599 19.44 25.00 -4.95
N GLY A 600 20.14 25.52 -5.95
CA GLY A 600 21.45 26.18 -5.83
C GLY A 600 22.63 25.22 -5.67
N LYS A 601 22.43 23.89 -5.61
CA LYS A 601 23.56 22.94 -5.62
C LYS A 601 24.23 22.96 -7.00
N SER A 602 25.54 22.68 -7.04
CA SER A 602 26.25 22.43 -8.30
C SER A 602 27.13 21.18 -8.21
N TYR A 603 27.18 20.42 -9.30
CA TYR A 603 28.06 19.28 -9.46
C TYR A 603 29.20 19.64 -10.40
N LEU A 604 30.44 19.38 -9.99
CA LEU A 604 31.63 19.62 -10.80
C LEU A 604 31.98 18.38 -11.62
N PHE A 605 32.20 18.60 -12.92
CA PHE A 605 32.75 17.63 -13.85
C PHE A 605 34.08 18.16 -14.43
N THR A 606 35.05 17.26 -14.62
CA THR A 606 36.35 17.59 -15.21
C THR A 606 36.54 16.82 -16.52
N LYS A 607 36.94 17.55 -17.56
CA LYS A 607 37.23 16.99 -18.89
C LYS A 607 38.49 16.15 -18.83
N GLN A 608 38.39 14.91 -19.29
CA GLN A 608 39.50 13.97 -19.39
C GLN A 608 40.22 14.12 -20.74
N PRO A 609 41.48 13.64 -20.88
CA PRO A 609 42.22 13.74 -22.15
C PRO A 609 41.55 13.03 -23.34
N ASN A 610 40.72 12.02 -23.08
CA ASN A 610 39.90 11.32 -24.08
C ASN A 610 38.59 12.06 -24.45
N GLY A 611 38.35 13.25 -23.88
CA GLY A 611 37.16 14.06 -24.13
C GLY A 611 35.92 13.74 -23.28
N THR A 612 35.97 12.75 -22.37
CA THR A 612 34.84 12.46 -21.46
C THR A 612 34.76 13.45 -20.30
N TRP A 613 33.57 13.63 -19.73
CA TRP A 613 33.33 14.50 -18.58
C TRP A 613 33.03 13.64 -17.36
N ASN A 614 33.97 13.60 -16.41
CA ASN A 614 33.87 12.76 -15.22
C ASN A 614 33.55 13.61 -13.99
N GLY A 615 32.57 13.19 -13.19
CA GLY A 615 32.25 13.81 -11.90
C GLY A 615 33.14 13.29 -10.76
N GLY A 616 32.79 13.62 -9.52
CA GLY A 616 33.34 12.94 -8.33
C GLY A 616 32.95 11.46 -8.31
N ALA A 617 33.73 10.60 -7.65
CA ALA A 617 33.51 9.15 -7.69
C ALA A 617 32.18 8.70 -7.04
N ASP A 618 31.67 9.46 -6.07
CA ASP A 618 30.34 9.29 -5.45
C ASP A 618 29.18 9.68 -6.37
N MET A 619 29.47 10.33 -7.50
CA MET A 619 28.46 10.93 -8.36
C MET A 619 27.92 9.94 -9.40
N LEU A 620 26.71 9.45 -9.17
CA LEU A 620 26.00 8.62 -10.15
C LEU A 620 25.70 9.36 -11.46
N GLY A 621 25.42 10.66 -11.40
CA GLY A 621 25.01 11.47 -12.56
C GLY A 621 26.12 11.65 -13.60
N LYS A 622 25.76 11.62 -14.89
CA LYS A 622 26.70 11.66 -16.02
C LYS A 622 26.54 12.93 -16.85
N LEU A 623 27.64 13.48 -17.35
CA LEU A 623 27.64 14.59 -18.29
C LEU A 623 28.22 14.13 -19.65
N THR A 624 27.54 14.51 -20.72
CA THR A 624 27.90 14.20 -22.12
C THR A 624 27.57 15.41 -23.00
N TRP A 625 28.15 15.47 -24.20
CA TRP A 625 28.07 16.65 -25.08
C TRP A 625 28.23 16.26 -26.55
N ARG A 626 27.74 17.12 -27.44
CA ARG A 626 28.08 17.08 -28.88
C ARG A 626 28.95 18.28 -29.23
N ALA A 627 29.89 18.11 -30.15
CA ALA A 627 30.91 19.10 -30.48
C ALA A 627 30.93 19.44 -31.98
N ASP A 628 31.36 20.65 -32.31
CA ASP A 628 31.80 20.98 -33.67
C ASP A 628 33.20 20.38 -33.98
N ARG A 629 33.68 20.55 -35.21
CA ARG A 629 35.03 20.10 -35.63
C ARG A 629 36.18 20.83 -34.92
N SER A 630 35.89 21.90 -34.19
CA SER A 630 36.85 22.72 -33.44
C SER A 630 36.78 22.45 -31.92
N GLY A 631 35.95 21.51 -31.47
CA GLY A 631 35.80 21.15 -30.06
C GLY A 631 34.93 22.10 -29.23
N ASN A 632 34.13 22.97 -29.84
CA ASN A 632 33.12 23.76 -29.14
C ASN A 632 31.81 22.97 -28.96
N PRO A 633 31.08 23.13 -27.84
CA PRO A 633 29.81 22.45 -27.65
C PRO A 633 28.72 22.96 -28.59
N LEU A 634 27.95 22.03 -29.17
CA LEU A 634 26.68 22.30 -29.85
C LEU A 634 25.51 22.16 -28.87
N ASP A 635 25.58 21.14 -28.02
CA ASP A 635 24.63 20.84 -26.96
C ASP A 635 25.25 19.94 -25.90
N TRP A 636 24.56 19.85 -24.76
CA TRP A 636 24.91 19.00 -23.64
C TRP A 636 23.74 18.10 -23.24
N THR A 637 24.08 16.93 -22.71
CA THR A 637 23.18 15.98 -22.09
C THR A 637 23.70 15.66 -20.69
N TYR A 638 22.98 16.07 -19.66
CA TYR A 638 23.16 15.54 -18.31
C TYR A 638 22.15 14.42 -18.06
N THR A 639 22.56 13.38 -17.35
CA THR A 639 21.67 12.31 -16.89
C THR A 639 21.82 12.18 -15.38
N ASP A 640 20.73 12.44 -14.64
CA ASP A 640 20.77 12.52 -13.18
C ASP A 640 20.86 11.13 -12.50
N ALA A 641 20.74 11.09 -11.16
CA ALA A 641 20.77 9.85 -10.39
C ALA A 641 19.53 8.94 -10.59
N GLY A 642 18.37 9.51 -10.94
CA GLY A 642 17.15 8.78 -11.29
C GLY A 642 17.08 8.34 -12.76
N GLU A 643 18.07 8.71 -13.57
CA GLU A 643 18.09 8.54 -15.03
C GLU A 643 17.09 9.43 -15.78
N ASN A 644 16.73 10.57 -15.19
CA ASN A 644 16.16 11.67 -15.96
C ASN A 644 17.26 12.29 -16.82
N ARG A 645 16.95 12.48 -18.10
CA ARG A 645 17.83 13.10 -19.09
C ARG A 645 17.45 14.57 -19.25
N GLU A 646 18.46 15.44 -19.15
CA GLU A 646 18.32 16.89 -19.28
C GLU A 646 19.16 17.36 -20.47
N LEU A 647 18.50 18.01 -21.43
CA LEU A 647 19.10 18.58 -22.63
C LEU A 647 19.38 20.06 -22.41
N TYR A 648 20.57 20.51 -22.81
CA TYR A 648 20.96 21.92 -22.76
C TYR A 648 21.58 22.35 -24.09
N SER A 649 21.38 23.62 -24.44
CA SER A 649 22.05 24.27 -25.58
C SER A 649 23.57 24.38 -25.39
N ALA A 650 24.31 24.72 -26.46
CA ALA A 650 25.73 25.09 -26.42
C ALA A 650 26.09 26.04 -25.25
N ALA A 651 25.23 27.04 -25.00
CA ALA A 651 25.38 28.04 -23.95
C ALA A 651 24.91 27.57 -22.55
N GLY A 652 24.63 26.28 -22.37
CA GLY A 652 24.31 25.68 -21.07
C GLY A 652 22.92 26.02 -20.53
N LYS A 653 21.98 26.50 -21.35
CA LYS A 653 20.57 26.74 -20.98
C LYS A 653 19.73 25.48 -21.18
N LEU A 654 18.93 25.09 -20.18
CA LEU A 654 18.11 23.87 -20.16
C LEU A 654 16.95 23.95 -21.16
N GLN A 655 16.96 23.09 -22.19
CA GLN A 655 15.93 23.05 -23.23
C GLN A 655 14.83 22.01 -22.96
N SER A 656 15.17 20.89 -22.31
CA SER A 656 14.21 19.80 -22.06
C SER A 656 14.62 18.91 -20.89
N VAL A 657 13.64 18.38 -20.16
CA VAL A 657 13.81 17.38 -19.08
C VAL A 657 12.89 16.19 -19.38
N SER A 658 13.45 15.00 -19.61
CA SER A 658 12.71 13.78 -19.97
C SER A 658 13.08 12.60 -19.08
N GLY A 659 12.10 11.82 -18.64
CA GLY A 659 12.37 10.52 -18.01
C GLY A 659 12.82 9.46 -19.04
N ARG A 660 13.24 8.27 -18.57
CA ARG A 660 13.63 7.13 -19.45
C ARG A 660 12.60 6.80 -20.53
N GLY A 661 11.31 7.02 -20.25
CA GLY A 661 10.20 6.80 -21.16
C GLY A 661 10.05 7.82 -22.30
N GLY A 662 10.99 8.76 -22.50
CA GLY A 662 11.02 9.73 -23.60
C GLY A 662 10.13 10.97 -23.40
N VAL A 663 9.04 10.84 -22.64
CA VAL A 663 8.12 11.95 -22.32
C VAL A 663 8.86 13.07 -21.58
N ALA A 664 8.64 14.31 -22.03
CA ALA A 664 9.45 15.47 -21.66
C ALA A 664 8.66 16.68 -21.16
N TYR A 665 9.35 17.52 -20.39
CA TYR A 665 9.05 18.94 -20.25
C TYR A 665 9.92 19.72 -21.23
N THR A 666 9.36 20.72 -21.90
CA THR A 666 10.06 21.58 -22.88
C THR A 666 10.12 23.01 -22.35
N LEU A 667 11.29 23.65 -22.46
CA LEU A 667 11.56 24.98 -21.94
C LEU A 667 11.87 25.94 -23.09
N THR A 668 11.24 27.12 -23.08
CA THR A 668 11.51 28.19 -24.07
C THR A 668 12.04 29.44 -23.40
N TYR A 669 12.90 30.19 -24.09
CA TYR A 669 13.53 31.40 -23.57
C TYR A 669 13.07 32.64 -24.35
N ASP A 670 13.10 33.80 -23.70
CA ASP A 670 12.86 35.09 -24.36
C ASP A 670 14.10 35.57 -25.15
N GLY A 671 13.96 36.69 -25.88
CA GLY A 671 15.06 37.30 -26.63
C GLY A 671 16.22 37.83 -25.77
N SER A 672 16.08 37.83 -24.44
CA SER A 672 17.14 38.14 -23.47
C SER A 672 17.75 36.87 -22.82
N GLY A 673 17.33 35.68 -23.25
CA GLY A 673 17.81 34.40 -22.73
C GLY A 673 17.27 34.01 -21.35
N ARG A 674 16.15 34.59 -20.90
CA ARG A 674 15.45 34.27 -19.64
C ARG A 674 14.32 33.27 -19.87
N LEU A 675 14.01 32.44 -18.88
CA LEU A 675 13.08 31.31 -19.03
C LEU A 675 11.64 31.83 -19.19
N SER A 676 11.08 31.80 -20.39
CA SER A 676 9.74 32.36 -20.69
C SER A 676 8.59 31.37 -20.48
N ARG A 677 8.82 30.07 -20.66
CA ARG A 677 7.77 29.04 -20.56
C ARG A 677 8.34 27.67 -20.22
N VAL A 678 7.62 26.91 -19.40
CA VAL A 678 7.85 25.48 -19.17
C VAL A 678 6.57 24.74 -19.51
N GLN A 679 6.58 23.95 -20.58
CA GLN A 679 5.46 23.11 -20.98
C GLN A 679 5.69 21.65 -20.62
N ASN A 680 4.65 20.89 -20.29
CA ASN A 680 4.72 19.42 -20.24
C ASN A 680 4.30 18.80 -21.60
N ALA A 681 4.42 17.48 -21.71
CA ALA A 681 4.04 16.74 -22.91
C ALA A 681 2.52 16.74 -23.22
N SER A 682 1.66 17.22 -22.32
CA SER A 682 0.21 17.36 -22.55
C SER A 682 -0.25 18.81 -22.77
N GLY A 683 0.66 19.70 -23.17
CA GLY A 683 0.35 21.08 -23.56
C GLY A 683 0.15 22.07 -22.42
N ARG A 684 -0.11 21.59 -21.19
CA ARG A 684 -0.14 22.42 -19.97
C ARG A 684 1.19 23.15 -19.83
N ALA A 685 1.16 24.40 -19.40
CA ALA A 685 2.36 25.24 -19.29
C ALA A 685 2.36 26.13 -18.04
N LEU A 686 3.57 26.45 -17.57
CA LEU A 686 3.86 27.64 -16.76
C LEU A 686 4.40 28.70 -17.70
N VAL A 687 3.89 29.93 -17.64
CA VAL A 687 4.38 31.08 -18.41
C VAL A 687 4.99 32.07 -17.43
N LEU A 688 6.21 32.54 -17.71
CA LEU A 688 6.98 33.40 -16.84
C LEU A 688 7.15 34.76 -17.53
N ALA A 689 6.80 35.85 -16.84
CA ALA A 689 6.91 37.21 -17.35
C ALA A 689 7.79 38.07 -16.45
N TYR A 690 8.51 39.02 -17.05
CA TYR A 690 9.63 39.72 -16.44
C TYR A 690 9.45 41.24 -16.47
N GLY A 691 9.91 41.91 -15.41
CA GLY A 691 9.91 43.37 -15.29
C GLY A 691 11.10 44.02 -16.00
N ALA A 692 11.04 45.36 -16.12
CA ALA A 692 12.08 46.19 -16.73
C ALA A 692 13.45 46.08 -16.02
N SER A 693 13.47 45.73 -14.73
CA SER A 693 14.68 45.49 -13.94
C SER A 693 15.36 44.13 -14.22
N GLY A 694 14.91 43.40 -15.24
CA GLY A 694 15.39 42.07 -15.59
C GLY A 694 14.74 40.93 -14.80
N ARG A 695 14.18 41.21 -13.62
CA ARG A 695 13.64 40.21 -12.66
C ARG A 695 12.30 39.60 -13.09
N LEU A 696 12.03 38.37 -12.63
CA LEU A 696 10.76 37.67 -12.77
C LEU A 696 9.65 38.48 -12.07
N ALA A 697 8.66 38.97 -12.81
CA ALA A 697 7.55 39.74 -12.25
C ALA A 697 6.32 38.86 -11.93
N SER A 698 6.06 37.83 -12.74
CA SER A 698 4.97 36.88 -12.51
C SER A 698 5.20 35.49 -13.11
N MET A 699 4.49 34.51 -12.55
CA MET A 699 4.34 33.15 -13.05
C MET A 699 2.84 32.90 -13.22
N THR A 700 2.42 32.55 -14.43
CA THR A 700 1.05 32.20 -14.80
C THR A 700 0.94 30.70 -14.98
N ASP A 701 -0.05 30.07 -14.36
CA ASP A 701 -0.24 28.62 -14.35
C ASP A 701 -1.13 28.10 -15.50
N PRO A 702 -1.35 26.77 -15.64
CA PRO A 702 -2.11 26.19 -16.75
C PRO A 702 -3.60 26.59 -16.84
N ALA A 703 -4.17 27.22 -15.80
CA ALA A 703 -5.53 27.76 -15.81
C ALA A 703 -5.56 29.30 -16.02
N GLY A 704 -4.40 29.93 -16.18
CA GLY A 704 -4.28 31.39 -16.27
C GLY A 704 -4.20 32.10 -14.92
N ALA A 705 -4.09 31.38 -13.80
CA ALA A 705 -3.96 32.00 -12.48
C ALA A 705 -2.53 32.53 -12.27
N VAL A 706 -2.40 33.75 -11.74
CA VAL A 706 -1.13 34.50 -11.71
C VAL A 706 -0.59 34.62 -10.28
N THR A 707 0.66 34.19 -10.08
CA THR A 707 1.48 34.52 -8.91
C THR A 707 2.43 35.66 -9.26
N THR A 708 2.53 36.69 -8.43
CA THR A 708 3.40 37.86 -8.69
C THR A 708 4.53 37.98 -7.67
N TYR A 709 5.65 38.57 -8.09
CA TYR A 709 6.91 38.66 -7.36
C TYR A 709 7.36 40.13 -7.26
N ALA A 710 7.67 40.62 -6.06
CA ALA A 710 8.04 42.01 -5.82
C ALA A 710 9.43 42.17 -5.17
N TYR A 711 10.12 43.25 -5.52
CA TYR A 711 11.53 43.48 -5.22
C TYR A 711 11.77 44.86 -4.63
N ASP A 712 12.82 45.00 -3.82
CA ASP A 712 13.34 46.30 -3.41
C ASP A 712 14.35 46.88 -4.42
N PRO A 713 14.84 48.12 -4.24
CA PRO A 713 15.81 48.74 -5.15
C PRO A 713 17.18 48.03 -5.25
N LEU A 714 17.50 47.12 -4.31
CA LEU A 714 18.70 46.26 -4.38
C LEU A 714 18.43 44.95 -5.15
N GLY A 715 17.22 44.78 -5.70
CA GLY A 715 16.78 43.59 -6.39
C GLY A 715 16.59 42.38 -5.47
N ARG A 716 16.44 42.60 -4.16
CA ARG A 716 16.10 41.56 -3.18
C ARG A 716 14.60 41.34 -3.25
N LEU A 717 14.16 40.09 -3.38
CA LEU A 717 12.73 39.79 -3.40
C LEU A 717 12.14 39.96 -2.00
N VAL A 718 11.18 40.88 -1.86
CA VAL A 718 10.54 41.23 -0.59
C VAL A 718 9.14 40.66 -0.44
N SER A 719 8.43 40.28 -1.51
CA SER A 719 7.16 39.56 -1.40
C SER A 719 6.78 38.71 -2.61
N VAL A 720 5.87 37.77 -2.36
CA VAL A 720 5.16 36.93 -3.34
C VAL A 720 3.66 37.01 -3.04
N THR A 721 2.85 37.29 -4.06
CA THR A 721 1.38 37.31 -3.96
C THR A 721 0.80 36.17 -4.79
N TYR A 722 -0.03 35.35 -4.18
CA TYR A 722 -0.63 34.15 -4.79
C TYR A 722 -2.02 34.45 -5.37
N PRO A 723 -2.58 33.58 -6.23
CA PRO A 723 -3.90 33.79 -6.84
C PRO A 723 -5.07 33.89 -5.84
N ASP A 724 -4.91 33.40 -4.59
CA ASP A 724 -5.86 33.59 -3.49
C ASP A 724 -5.71 34.94 -2.76
N GLY A 725 -4.96 35.89 -3.32
CA GLY A 725 -4.67 37.21 -2.72
C GLY A 725 -3.73 37.17 -1.50
N ARG A 726 -3.30 35.97 -1.09
CA ARG A 726 -2.40 35.77 0.05
C ARG A 726 -1.00 36.26 -0.28
N VAL A 727 -0.38 36.96 0.66
CA VAL A 727 1.01 37.44 0.54
C VAL A 727 1.94 36.66 1.47
N ARG A 728 3.14 36.33 0.98
CA ARG A 728 4.31 35.95 1.78
C ARG A 728 5.38 37.03 1.58
N GLY A 729 5.98 37.52 2.66
CA GLY A 729 7.06 38.51 2.59
C GLY A 729 8.40 38.00 3.12
N TYR A 730 9.45 38.78 2.88
CA TYR A 730 10.84 38.49 3.25
C TYR A 730 11.55 39.75 3.74
N ARG A 731 12.49 39.58 4.67
CA ARG A 731 13.34 40.67 5.18
C ARG A 731 14.82 40.30 5.17
N TYR A 732 15.65 41.33 5.06
CA TYR A 732 17.10 41.27 4.91
C TYR A 732 17.70 42.42 5.71
N GLU A 733 17.63 42.30 7.04
CA GLU A 733 17.88 43.38 8.02
C GLU A 733 19.35 43.43 8.51
N ASP A 734 20.17 42.40 8.24
CA ASP A 734 21.58 42.39 8.64
C ASP A 734 22.45 43.19 7.65
N ALA A 735 22.92 44.36 8.09
CA ALA A 735 23.73 45.26 7.27
C ALA A 735 25.11 44.68 6.88
N ARG A 736 25.64 43.69 7.62
CA ARG A 736 26.88 42.99 7.25
C ARG A 736 26.67 42.11 6.01
N PHE A 737 25.47 41.55 5.89
CA PHE A 737 25.10 40.56 4.88
C PHE A 737 23.80 40.98 4.20
N ALA A 738 23.85 42.06 3.42
CA ALA A 738 22.68 42.71 2.83
C ALA A 738 21.77 41.79 1.97
N PHE A 739 22.23 40.61 1.56
CA PHE A 739 21.45 39.61 0.83
C PHE A 739 20.99 38.41 1.67
N SER A 740 21.33 38.36 2.96
CA SER A 740 20.96 37.27 3.88
C SER A 740 19.56 37.47 4.46
N LEU A 741 18.73 36.44 4.31
CA LEU A 741 17.33 36.43 4.75
C LEU A 741 17.24 36.39 6.28
N THR A 742 16.83 37.51 6.91
CA THR A 742 16.67 37.61 8.38
C THR A 742 15.30 37.14 8.86
N ALA A 743 14.24 37.33 8.06
CA ALA A 743 12.91 36.84 8.42
C ALA A 743 12.04 36.50 7.20
N ILE A 744 11.14 35.53 7.37
CA ILE A 744 9.97 35.32 6.52
C ILE A 744 8.77 35.91 7.25
N VAL A 745 7.96 36.73 6.59
CA VAL A 745 6.77 37.37 7.17
C VAL A 745 5.48 36.96 6.47
N ASP A 746 4.36 37.08 7.17
CA ASP A 746 3.03 37.00 6.57
C ASP A 746 2.55 38.35 6.00
N ALA A 747 1.33 38.37 5.44
CA ALA A 747 0.70 39.56 4.86
C ALA A 747 0.49 40.73 5.85
N ALA A 748 0.54 40.50 7.16
CA ALA A 748 0.48 41.54 8.19
C ALA A 748 1.89 42.00 8.63
N GLY A 749 2.95 41.58 7.92
CA GLY A 749 4.33 41.86 8.28
C GLY A 749 4.81 41.12 9.54
N THR A 750 4.03 40.17 10.07
CA THR A 750 4.40 39.40 11.27
C THR A 750 5.40 38.32 10.90
N ALA A 751 6.53 38.24 11.61
CA ALA A 751 7.55 37.23 11.35
C ALA A 751 7.07 35.82 11.71
N VAL A 752 7.10 34.93 10.72
CA VAL A 752 6.77 33.50 10.85
C VAL A 752 8.00 32.59 10.88
N ALA A 753 9.17 33.14 10.54
CA ALA A 753 10.49 32.56 10.75
C ALA A 753 11.50 33.71 10.93
N ASN A 754 12.45 33.56 11.84
CA ASN A 754 13.52 34.52 12.13
C ASN A 754 14.88 33.80 12.16
N PHE A 755 15.93 34.43 11.62
CA PHE A 755 17.28 33.89 11.49
C PHE A 755 18.34 34.92 11.93
N THR A 756 19.38 34.48 12.62
CA THR A 756 20.53 35.32 12.98
C THR A 756 21.85 34.68 12.55
N TYR A 757 22.87 35.51 12.26
CA TYR A 757 24.10 35.10 11.58
C TYR A 757 25.37 35.46 12.37
N ASP A 758 26.39 34.61 12.31
CA ASP A 758 27.76 34.97 12.72
C ASP A 758 28.50 35.77 11.64
N ASP A 759 29.70 36.27 11.96
CA ASP A 759 30.53 37.04 11.03
C ASP A 759 31.08 36.22 9.83
N SER A 760 30.79 34.91 9.76
CA SER A 760 31.04 34.04 8.61
C SER A 760 29.78 33.80 7.75
N ASN A 761 28.70 34.55 8.01
CA ASN A 761 27.38 34.40 7.39
C ASN A 761 26.75 33.00 7.58
N ARG A 762 27.00 32.36 8.74
CA ARG A 762 26.39 31.08 9.13
C ARG A 762 25.25 31.33 10.12
N VAL A 763 24.12 30.63 9.96
CA VAL A 763 22.98 30.76 10.87
C VAL A 763 23.36 30.24 12.26
N VAL A 764 23.33 31.10 13.28
CA VAL A 764 23.59 30.74 14.68
C VAL A 764 22.32 30.59 15.52
N ALA A 765 21.19 31.16 15.09
CA ALA A 765 19.88 30.84 15.66
C ALA A 765 18.75 30.89 14.63
N PHE A 766 17.71 30.10 14.90
CA PHE A 766 16.43 30.08 14.18
C PHE A 766 15.27 30.07 15.18
N SER A 767 14.16 30.73 14.88
CA SER A 767 12.89 30.55 15.60
C SER A 767 11.66 30.86 14.74
N GLY A 768 10.50 30.30 15.09
CA GLY A 768 9.19 30.66 14.54
C GLY A 768 8.63 31.96 15.14
N PRO A 769 7.32 32.22 15.02
CA PRO A 769 6.68 33.37 15.67
C PRO A 769 6.89 33.30 17.19
N ASN A 770 7.14 34.46 17.81
CA ASN A 770 7.30 34.63 19.26
C ASN A 770 8.29 33.62 19.90
N GLY A 771 9.40 33.32 19.22
CA GLY A 771 10.44 32.41 19.72
C GLY A 771 10.07 30.92 19.71
N THR A 772 8.90 30.54 19.21
CA THR A 772 8.47 29.14 19.22
C THR A 772 9.39 28.23 18.39
N ASN A 773 9.61 27.00 18.86
CA ASN A 773 10.46 25.99 18.21
C ASN A 773 11.93 26.43 17.99
N ALA A 774 12.46 27.34 18.81
CA ALA A 774 13.82 27.85 18.68
C ALA A 774 14.92 26.76 18.55
N MET A 775 15.97 27.10 17.81
CA MET A 775 17.23 26.36 17.73
C MET A 775 18.42 27.32 17.78
N THR A 776 19.53 26.88 18.35
CA THR A 776 20.84 27.54 18.19
C THR A 776 21.89 26.56 17.66
N PHE A 777 22.92 27.12 17.02
CA PHE A 777 23.95 26.37 16.30
C PHE A 777 25.34 26.88 16.71
N SER A 778 26.23 25.96 17.08
CA SER A 778 27.63 26.26 17.39
C SER A 778 28.55 25.41 16.53
N TYR A 779 29.35 26.08 15.69
CA TYR A 779 30.19 25.47 14.67
C TYR A 779 31.64 25.33 15.15
N GLN A 780 32.19 24.13 15.07
CA GLN A 780 33.55 23.77 15.45
C GLN A 780 34.27 23.08 14.27
N GLN A 781 35.57 22.89 14.34
CA GLN A 781 36.29 22.13 13.32
C GLN A 781 35.83 20.67 13.35
N GLY A 782 35.30 20.16 12.23
CA GLY A 782 34.77 18.80 12.12
C GLY A 782 33.48 18.52 12.89
N SER A 783 32.87 19.51 13.55
CA SER A 783 31.77 19.30 14.49
C SER A 783 30.76 20.46 14.48
N THR A 784 29.47 20.18 14.71
CA THR A 784 28.46 21.22 14.94
C THR A 784 27.47 20.79 16.00
N ALA A 785 27.36 21.57 17.08
CA ALA A 785 26.37 21.39 18.11
C ALA A 785 25.07 22.12 17.73
N VAL A 786 23.94 21.42 17.85
CA VAL A 786 22.59 21.95 17.63
C VAL A 786 21.81 21.83 18.93
N THR A 787 21.42 22.96 19.50
CA THR A 787 20.64 23.02 20.74
C THR A 787 19.20 23.42 20.41
N ASP A 788 18.22 22.65 20.88
CA ASP A 788 16.80 22.97 20.69
C ASP A 788 16.20 23.81 21.83
N ALA A 789 14.94 24.22 21.67
CA ALA A 789 14.19 25.02 22.62
C ALA A 789 13.96 24.40 24.03
N SER A 790 14.38 23.14 24.29
CA SER A 790 14.46 22.60 25.66
C SER A 790 15.89 22.57 26.23
N GLY A 791 16.85 23.22 25.57
CA GLY A 791 18.27 23.17 25.91
C GLY A 791 18.97 21.85 25.53
N THR A 792 18.26 20.90 24.90
CA THR A 792 18.86 19.61 24.52
C THR A 792 19.80 19.79 23.33
N THR A 793 21.07 19.44 23.53
CA THR A 793 22.14 19.63 22.55
C THR A 793 22.51 18.31 21.88
N ARG A 794 22.65 18.35 20.55
CA ARG A 794 23.00 17.21 19.70
C ARG A 794 24.17 17.60 18.80
N THR A 795 25.25 16.84 18.85
CA THR A 795 26.53 17.18 18.21
C THR A 795 26.75 16.33 16.97
N ARG A 796 26.98 16.98 15.85
CA ARG A 796 27.11 16.37 14.52
C ARG A 796 28.58 16.32 14.12
N GLN A 797 29.13 15.14 13.95
CA GLN A 797 30.50 14.96 13.44
C GLN A 797 30.48 14.94 11.91
N VAL A 798 31.31 15.76 11.29
CA VAL A 798 31.46 15.89 9.83
C VAL A 798 32.91 15.68 9.42
N THR A 799 33.11 14.84 8.41
CA THR A 799 34.40 14.58 7.78
C THR A 799 34.44 15.19 6.39
N GLN A 800 35.63 15.48 5.86
CA GLN A 800 35.78 15.93 4.48
C GLN A 800 36.21 14.76 3.59
N ASN A 801 35.37 14.39 2.62
CA ASN A 801 35.63 13.31 1.68
C ASN A 801 35.36 13.80 0.24
N LEU A 802 36.28 13.53 -0.69
CA LEU A 802 36.28 14.10 -2.05
C LEU A 802 36.01 15.63 -2.08
N GLY A 803 36.57 16.36 -1.10
CA GLY A 803 36.37 17.79 -0.91
C GLY A 803 35.01 18.22 -0.33
N LYS A 804 34.05 17.31 -0.21
CA LYS A 804 32.69 17.54 0.32
C LYS A 804 32.67 17.30 1.82
N LEU A 805 31.89 18.09 2.57
CA LEU A 805 31.58 17.76 3.96
C LEU A 805 30.51 16.66 3.99
N GLN A 806 30.94 15.44 4.33
CA GLN A 806 30.07 14.30 4.61
C GLN A 806 29.87 14.15 6.12
N LEU A 807 28.75 13.60 6.53
CA LEU A 807 28.48 13.31 7.93
C LEU A 807 29.20 12.03 8.36
N GLN A 808 30.00 12.10 9.42
CA GLN A 808 30.65 10.93 10.03
C GLN A 808 29.84 10.33 11.20
N GLY A 809 29.04 11.14 11.91
CA GLY A 809 28.21 10.62 13.00
C GLY A 809 27.38 11.66 13.76
N LEU A 810 26.57 11.16 14.68
CA LEU A 810 25.81 11.94 15.66
C LEU A 810 26.25 11.50 17.06
N SER A 811 26.34 12.45 17.99
CA SER A 811 26.20 12.17 19.41
C SER A 811 25.10 13.05 20.00
N ALA A 812 24.41 12.55 21.02
CA ALA A 812 23.47 13.32 21.82
C ALA A 812 23.66 12.97 23.28
N THR A 813 23.88 13.98 24.11
CA THR A 813 24.05 13.82 25.55
C THR A 813 22.78 14.25 26.25
N CYS A 814 22.22 13.41 27.12
CA CYS A 814 21.05 13.76 27.93
C CYS A 814 21.22 13.31 29.38
N ALA A 815 20.57 14.04 30.29
CA ALA A 815 20.46 13.62 31.69
C ALA A 815 19.81 12.24 31.77
N GLY A 816 20.44 11.30 32.48
CA GLY A 816 19.97 9.92 32.64
C GLY A 816 20.35 8.94 31.52
N CYS A 817 20.64 9.38 30.29
CA CYS A 817 21.01 8.47 29.18
C CYS A 817 22.50 8.45 28.81
N GLY A 818 23.32 9.31 29.42
CA GLY A 818 24.73 9.47 29.03
C GLY A 818 24.86 10.10 27.64
N THR A 819 25.82 9.62 26.85
CA THR A 819 26.03 10.08 25.45
C THR A 819 25.72 8.95 24.48
N LEU A 820 24.65 9.12 23.69
CA LEU A 820 24.21 8.17 22.69
C LEU A 820 24.81 8.53 21.32
N GLY A 821 25.63 7.65 20.75
CA GLY A 821 26.34 7.87 19.49
C GLY A 821 25.86 6.97 18.35
N SER A 822 25.88 7.47 17.11
CA SER A 822 25.63 6.70 15.88
C SER A 822 26.65 7.07 14.80
N GLY A 823 27.22 6.07 14.13
CA GLY A 823 28.35 6.24 13.19
C GLY A 823 27.99 5.98 11.73
N VAL A 824 28.74 6.59 10.82
CA VAL A 824 28.58 6.48 9.36
C VAL A 824 29.95 6.31 8.70
N GLY A 825 30.15 5.20 7.99
CA GLY A 825 31.38 4.88 7.25
C GLY A 825 31.22 5.06 5.75
N TYR A 826 32.30 5.44 5.06
CA TYR A 826 32.36 5.58 3.60
C TYR A 826 33.57 4.83 3.02
N ASP A 827 33.58 4.58 1.72
CA ASP A 827 34.76 4.16 0.96
C ASP A 827 35.55 5.37 0.44
N ALA A 828 36.67 5.09 -0.24
CA ALA A 828 37.51 6.09 -0.88
C ALA A 828 36.83 6.80 -2.08
N ASN A 829 35.70 6.28 -2.56
CA ASN A 829 34.88 6.91 -3.60
C ASN A 829 33.78 7.81 -3.00
N GLY A 830 33.56 7.79 -1.67
CA GLY A 830 32.50 8.54 -1.00
C GLY A 830 31.15 7.82 -0.94
N PHE A 831 31.07 6.55 -1.34
CA PHE A 831 29.88 5.70 -1.12
C PHE A 831 29.85 5.19 0.32
N LEU A 832 28.66 5.10 0.90
CA LEU A 832 28.43 4.66 2.27
C LEU A 832 28.75 3.17 2.45
N THR A 833 29.74 2.81 3.26
CA THR A 833 30.10 1.40 3.54
C THR A 833 29.38 0.81 4.75
N SER A 834 29.11 1.61 5.80
CA SER A 834 28.31 1.15 6.94
C SER A 834 27.57 2.26 7.69
N VAL A 835 26.51 1.86 8.40
CA VAL A 835 25.78 2.66 9.38
C VAL A 835 25.73 1.89 10.69
N ILE A 836 26.07 2.56 11.80
CA ILE A 836 26.01 2.00 13.15
C ILE A 836 24.93 2.76 13.93
N ASP A 837 23.90 2.06 14.40
CA ASP A 837 22.83 2.65 15.21
C ASP A 837 23.28 3.00 16.65
N ARG A 838 22.38 3.58 17.45
CA ARG A 838 22.71 3.99 18.83
C ARG A 838 22.88 2.84 19.83
N ARG A 839 22.69 1.59 19.40
CA ARG A 839 22.94 0.35 20.15
C ARG A 839 24.17 -0.39 19.61
N GLY A 840 24.91 0.20 18.68
CA GLY A 840 26.07 -0.43 18.05
C GLY A 840 25.71 -1.47 16.97
N MET A 841 24.45 -1.49 16.47
CA MET A 841 24.02 -2.44 15.46
C MET A 841 24.42 -1.93 14.07
N GLU A 842 25.29 -2.68 13.39
CA GLU A 842 25.85 -2.29 12.10
C GLU A 842 25.03 -2.82 10.92
N THR A 843 24.68 -1.92 10.00
CA THR A 843 24.24 -2.25 8.65
C THR A 843 25.35 -1.93 7.65
N ARG A 844 25.79 -2.93 6.86
CA ARG A 844 26.84 -2.79 5.83
C ARG A 844 26.27 -2.78 4.42
N TYR A 845 27.01 -2.15 3.51
CA TYR A 845 26.65 -1.98 2.10
C TYR A 845 27.88 -2.31 1.22
N ALA A 846 27.66 -2.97 0.09
CA ALA A 846 28.66 -3.14 -0.97
C ALA A 846 28.10 -2.67 -2.32
N TYR A 847 28.96 -2.22 -3.23
CA TYR A 847 28.57 -1.58 -4.50
C TYR A 847 29.27 -2.20 -5.71
N ASN A 848 28.65 -2.08 -6.88
CA ASN A 848 29.31 -2.34 -8.16
C ASN A 848 30.07 -1.09 -8.68
N SER A 849 30.81 -1.28 -9.77
CA SER A 849 31.54 -0.22 -10.49
C SER A 849 30.69 0.90 -11.10
N ARG A 850 29.35 0.84 -10.96
CA ARG A 850 28.41 1.91 -11.32
C ARG A 850 27.92 2.71 -10.10
N GLY A 851 28.43 2.44 -8.90
CA GLY A 851 28.01 3.07 -7.65
C GLY A 851 26.65 2.59 -7.13
N LEU A 852 26.16 1.43 -7.58
CA LEU A 852 24.86 0.89 -7.18
C LEU A 852 25.06 -0.22 -6.13
N PRO A 853 24.29 -0.24 -5.02
CA PRO A 853 24.49 -1.21 -3.96
C PRO A 853 24.10 -2.61 -4.42
N THR A 854 25.03 -3.56 -4.39
CA THR A 854 24.84 -4.97 -4.77
C THR A 854 24.46 -5.86 -3.59
N SER A 855 24.73 -5.43 -2.36
CA SER A 855 24.24 -6.09 -1.15
C SER A 855 24.10 -5.11 0.01
N VAL A 856 23.10 -5.36 0.86
CA VAL A 856 22.95 -4.70 2.16
C VAL A 856 22.72 -5.76 3.23
N THR A 857 23.54 -5.71 4.28
CA THR A 857 23.53 -6.66 5.41
C THR A 857 23.15 -5.90 6.67
N ARG A 858 21.98 -6.19 7.25
CA ARG A 858 21.51 -5.62 8.52
C ARG A 858 21.89 -6.55 9.69
N ALA A 859 22.13 -5.97 10.87
CA ALA A 859 22.57 -6.68 12.08
C ALA A 859 23.85 -7.52 11.85
N THR A 860 24.86 -6.89 11.26
CA THR A 860 26.13 -7.53 10.87
C THR A 860 26.81 -8.18 12.09
N GLY A 861 27.23 -9.45 11.95
CA GLY A 861 27.89 -10.20 13.02
C GLY A 861 26.97 -10.65 14.17
N ARG A 862 25.65 -10.59 14.01
CA ARG A 862 24.66 -11.04 15.01
C ARG A 862 23.90 -12.29 14.51
N PRO A 863 23.26 -13.10 15.39
CA PRO A 863 22.45 -14.25 14.97
C PRO A 863 21.31 -13.87 14.01
N GLU A 864 20.79 -12.65 14.13
CA GLU A 864 19.69 -12.13 13.32
C GLU A 864 20.17 -11.41 12.03
N GLN A 865 21.44 -11.61 11.65
CA GLN A 865 22.02 -11.02 10.45
C GLN A 865 21.22 -11.42 9.21
N ARG A 866 20.75 -10.43 8.45
CA ARG A 866 20.05 -10.64 7.17
C ARG A 866 20.68 -9.82 6.05
N THR A 867 21.03 -10.51 4.97
CA THR A 867 21.57 -9.91 3.74
C THR A 867 20.50 -9.93 2.66
N THR A 868 20.33 -8.79 2.01
CA THR A 868 19.57 -8.63 0.76
C THR A 868 20.57 -8.34 -0.36
N THR A 869 20.54 -9.09 -1.46
CA THR A 869 21.40 -8.84 -2.63
C THR A 869 20.58 -8.29 -3.80
N ILE A 870 21.23 -7.47 -4.64
CA ILE A 870 20.60 -6.74 -5.74
C ILE A 870 21.42 -6.93 -7.02
N ALA A 871 20.84 -7.63 -7.99
CA ALA A 871 21.32 -7.64 -9.36
C ALA A 871 20.72 -6.44 -10.12
N TRP A 872 21.57 -5.65 -10.77
CA TRP A 872 21.16 -4.45 -11.49
C TRP A 872 21.14 -4.68 -13.01
N HIS A 873 20.19 -4.04 -13.68
CA HIS A 873 20.12 -3.98 -15.14
C HIS A 873 21.44 -3.45 -15.73
N ALA A 874 21.94 -4.01 -16.83
CA ALA A 874 23.26 -3.69 -17.36
C ALA A 874 23.46 -2.18 -17.62
N THR A 875 22.52 -1.55 -18.33
CA THR A 875 22.53 -0.11 -18.67
C THR A 875 21.82 0.78 -17.64
N PHE A 876 20.54 0.50 -17.34
CA PHE A 876 19.71 1.28 -16.41
C PHE A 876 20.07 1.10 -14.92
N ARG A 877 19.66 2.03 -14.07
CA ARG A 877 19.68 1.93 -12.59
C ARG A 877 18.34 1.35 -12.11
N LEU A 878 18.06 0.13 -12.56
CA LEU A 878 16.87 -0.64 -12.21
C LEU A 878 17.30 -2.00 -11.66
N PRO A 879 16.72 -2.50 -10.55
CA PRO A 879 16.98 -3.86 -10.11
C PRO A 879 16.35 -4.85 -11.09
N VAL A 880 17.10 -5.87 -11.50
CA VAL A 880 16.58 -7.03 -12.25
C VAL A 880 16.25 -8.18 -11.29
N THR A 881 17.01 -8.31 -10.20
CA THR A 881 16.73 -9.30 -9.15
C THR A 881 17.01 -8.72 -7.77
N LEU A 882 16.08 -8.92 -6.85
CA LEU A 882 16.22 -8.72 -5.41
C LEU A 882 16.15 -10.09 -4.73
N ALA A 883 17.20 -10.51 -4.04
CA ALA A 883 17.19 -11.77 -3.28
C ALA A 883 17.33 -11.51 -1.78
N GLU A 884 16.45 -12.15 -1.01
CA GLU A 884 16.30 -12.09 0.44
C GLU A 884 16.34 -13.53 0.99
N PRO A 885 16.52 -13.75 2.31
CA PRO A 885 16.84 -15.07 2.87
C PRO A 885 15.89 -16.24 2.52
N THR A 886 14.63 -15.96 2.14
CA THR A 886 13.63 -16.97 1.75
C THR A 886 12.95 -16.69 0.40
N ARG A 887 13.26 -15.55 -0.25
CA ARG A 887 12.47 -14.97 -1.34
C ARG A 887 13.38 -14.36 -2.40
N THR A 888 13.05 -14.58 -3.68
CA THR A 888 13.62 -13.83 -4.79
C THR A 888 12.51 -13.11 -5.54
N THR A 889 12.73 -11.84 -5.89
CA THR A 889 11.85 -11.05 -6.75
C THR A 889 12.63 -10.60 -7.97
N ALA A 890 12.19 -11.02 -9.16
CA ALA A 890 12.74 -10.63 -10.45
C ALA A 890 11.87 -9.58 -11.15
N PHE A 891 12.48 -8.77 -11.99
CA PHE A 891 11.85 -7.63 -12.68
C PHE A 891 12.26 -7.59 -14.15
N GLU A 892 11.26 -7.59 -15.03
CA GLU A 892 11.42 -7.47 -16.48
C GLU A 892 11.06 -6.05 -16.92
N TYR A 893 11.82 -5.48 -17.87
CA TYR A 893 11.58 -4.14 -18.38
C TYR A 893 11.64 -4.13 -19.91
N ASN A 894 10.83 -3.26 -20.54
CA ASN A 894 10.98 -2.97 -21.97
C ASN A 894 12.18 -2.06 -22.24
N ALA A 895 12.49 -1.84 -23.53
CA ALA A 895 13.61 -1.00 -23.98
C ALA A 895 13.57 0.46 -23.49
N ALA A 896 12.42 0.95 -23.02
CA ALA A 896 12.26 2.28 -22.43
C ALA A 896 12.37 2.29 -20.89
N GLY A 897 12.77 1.17 -20.27
CA GLY A 897 12.93 1.03 -18.82
C GLY A 897 11.61 1.04 -18.04
N ARG A 898 10.49 0.66 -18.67
CA ARG A 898 9.16 0.52 -18.02
C ARG A 898 8.98 -0.95 -17.63
N LEU A 899 8.52 -1.23 -16.40
CA LEU A 899 8.38 -2.57 -15.83
C LEU A 899 7.28 -3.36 -16.57
N THR A 900 7.62 -4.44 -17.27
CA THR A 900 6.65 -5.28 -18.01
C THR A 900 6.20 -6.50 -17.22
N ALA A 901 7.04 -7.01 -16.32
CA ALA A 901 6.64 -8.04 -15.37
C ALA A 901 7.41 -7.95 -14.06
N MET A 902 6.77 -8.41 -12.98
CA MET A 902 7.34 -8.62 -11.66
C MET A 902 7.07 -10.08 -11.27
N THR A 903 8.11 -10.84 -10.94
CA THR A 903 8.01 -12.28 -10.66
C THR A 903 8.60 -12.58 -9.29
N ARG A 904 7.76 -12.98 -8.34
CA ARG A 904 8.14 -13.27 -6.95
C ARG A 904 8.14 -14.78 -6.71
N THR A 905 9.31 -15.37 -6.52
CA THR A 905 9.52 -16.81 -6.32
C THR A 905 10.05 -17.10 -4.93
N ALA A 906 9.41 -18.03 -4.22
CA ALA A 906 9.81 -18.48 -2.88
C ALA A 906 9.22 -19.86 -2.58
N GLY A 907 10.01 -20.76 -1.99
CA GLY A 907 9.56 -22.14 -1.68
C GLY A 907 9.07 -22.93 -2.91
N GLY A 908 9.67 -22.70 -4.09
CA GLY A 908 9.23 -23.24 -5.38
C GLY A 908 8.00 -22.56 -6.00
N GLN A 909 7.17 -21.89 -5.18
CA GLN A 909 5.98 -21.17 -5.65
C GLN A 909 6.35 -19.83 -6.28
N THR A 910 5.63 -19.45 -7.35
CA THR A 910 5.88 -18.21 -8.11
C THR A 910 4.59 -17.44 -8.33
N ARG A 911 4.61 -16.13 -8.04
CA ARG A 911 3.54 -15.16 -8.33
C ARG A 911 4.06 -14.14 -9.34
N THR A 912 3.37 -13.93 -10.47
CA THR A 912 3.82 -13.01 -11.54
C THR A 912 2.76 -11.97 -11.85
N TRP A 913 3.12 -10.69 -11.79
CA TRP A 913 2.29 -9.57 -12.25
C TRP A 913 2.81 -9.08 -13.60
N ARG A 914 1.93 -8.66 -14.51
CA ARG A 914 2.29 -8.16 -15.86
C ARG A 914 1.66 -6.80 -16.14
N TYR A 915 2.34 -5.98 -16.94
CA TYR A 915 1.97 -4.59 -17.22
C TYR A 915 2.18 -4.24 -18.69
N GLU A 916 1.19 -3.59 -19.30
CA GLU A 916 1.19 -3.15 -20.70
C GLU A 916 1.05 -1.62 -20.78
N TYR A 917 1.67 -1.02 -21.81
CA TYR A 917 1.71 0.42 -21.98
C TYR A 917 1.43 0.84 -23.42
N ASP A 918 0.86 2.03 -23.62
CA ASP A 918 0.74 2.64 -24.94
C ASP A 918 2.08 3.24 -25.43
N ALA A 919 2.07 3.78 -26.66
CA ALA A 919 3.22 4.43 -27.27
C ALA A 919 3.76 5.61 -26.42
N GLN A 920 2.86 6.38 -25.82
CA GLN A 920 3.16 7.48 -24.90
C GLN A 920 3.68 6.98 -23.53
N GLY A 921 3.62 5.68 -23.27
CA GLY A 921 4.10 5.03 -22.05
C GLY A 921 3.15 5.06 -20.87
N ARG A 922 1.89 5.42 -21.09
CA ARG A 922 0.82 5.34 -20.10
C ARG A 922 0.36 3.88 -19.98
N LEU A 923 0.04 3.43 -18.77
CA LEU A 923 -0.31 2.03 -18.50
C LEU A 923 -1.70 1.73 -19.05
N THR A 924 -1.82 0.81 -20.01
CA THR A 924 -3.11 0.43 -20.60
C THR A 924 -3.76 -0.74 -19.87
N ARG A 925 -2.95 -1.66 -19.34
CA ARG A 925 -3.43 -2.89 -18.67
C ARG A 925 -2.46 -3.35 -17.58
N ALA A 926 -3.02 -3.86 -16.48
CA ALA A 926 -2.29 -4.60 -15.45
C ALA A 926 -2.96 -5.97 -15.24
N VAL A 927 -2.16 -7.01 -15.06
CA VAL A 927 -2.63 -8.39 -14.87
C VAL A 927 -1.99 -8.98 -13.61
N GLY A 928 -2.83 -9.48 -12.71
CA GLY A 928 -2.41 -10.12 -11.46
C GLY A 928 -1.95 -11.58 -11.62
N PRO A 929 -1.48 -12.20 -10.52
CA PRO A 929 -0.83 -13.51 -10.55
C PRO A 929 -1.77 -14.72 -10.60
N ARG A 930 -3.09 -14.54 -10.53
CA ARG A 930 -4.06 -15.64 -10.67
C ARG A 930 -4.18 -16.12 -12.11
N THR A 931 -4.22 -17.44 -12.26
CA THR A 931 -4.42 -18.16 -13.53
C THR A 931 -5.76 -18.89 -13.58
N ASP A 932 -6.44 -19.02 -12.45
CA ASP A 932 -7.77 -19.61 -12.28
C ASP A 932 -8.91 -18.66 -12.70
N VAL A 933 -8.63 -17.35 -12.73
CA VAL A 933 -9.54 -16.29 -13.20
C VAL A 933 -8.76 -15.21 -13.94
N THR A 934 -9.41 -14.46 -14.83
CA THR A 934 -8.78 -13.33 -15.54
C THR A 934 -8.66 -12.12 -14.61
N GLN A 935 -7.55 -12.02 -13.88
CA GLN A 935 -7.28 -10.89 -12.97
C GLN A 935 -6.70 -9.68 -13.74
N ALA A 936 -7.44 -9.12 -14.71
CA ALA A 936 -6.96 -8.08 -15.62
C ALA A 936 -7.73 -6.75 -15.49
N ARG A 937 -7.01 -5.67 -15.20
CA ARG A 937 -7.50 -4.29 -15.06
C ARG A 937 -7.04 -3.44 -16.24
N SER A 938 -7.87 -2.55 -16.78
CA SER A 938 -7.50 -1.66 -17.89
C SER A 938 -7.83 -0.19 -17.66
N PHE A 939 -7.14 0.69 -18.41
CA PHE A 939 -7.19 2.14 -18.24
C PHE A 939 -7.28 2.83 -19.60
N SER A 940 -8.10 3.88 -19.70
CA SER A 940 -8.09 4.82 -20.83
C SER A 940 -7.70 6.23 -20.37
N TYR A 941 -7.31 7.08 -21.31
CA TYR A 941 -6.73 8.39 -21.01
C TYR A 941 -7.38 9.51 -21.82
N ASP A 942 -7.54 10.67 -21.21
CA ASP A 942 -7.95 11.89 -21.90
C ASP A 942 -6.82 12.47 -22.77
N ALA A 943 -7.15 13.50 -23.55
CA ALA A 943 -6.19 14.19 -24.41
C ALA A 943 -5.06 14.89 -23.62
N ALA A 944 -5.28 15.18 -22.34
CA ALA A 944 -4.30 15.77 -21.43
C ALA A 944 -3.45 14.73 -20.66
N GLY A 945 -3.67 13.42 -20.92
CA GLY A 945 -2.95 12.31 -20.31
C GLY A 945 -3.40 11.93 -18.90
N ASN A 946 -4.54 12.43 -18.40
CA ASN A 946 -5.16 11.97 -17.16
C ASN A 946 -6.02 10.71 -17.44
N VAL A 947 -6.34 9.89 -16.43
CA VAL A 947 -7.09 8.63 -16.65
C VAL A 947 -8.58 8.93 -16.87
N ALA A 948 -9.07 8.83 -18.09
CA ALA A 948 -10.49 9.08 -18.41
C ALA A 948 -11.40 7.97 -17.86
N THR A 949 -11.02 6.70 -18.02
CA THR A 949 -11.75 5.56 -17.47
C THR A 949 -10.83 4.52 -16.84
N LEU A 950 -11.35 3.81 -15.83
CA LEU A 950 -10.80 2.59 -15.25
C LEU A 950 -11.83 1.48 -15.45
N THR A 951 -11.40 0.35 -15.99
CA THR A 951 -12.15 -0.91 -16.04
C THR A 951 -11.51 -1.90 -15.07
N ASN A 952 -12.27 -2.43 -14.12
CA ASN A 952 -11.75 -3.39 -13.13
C ASN A 952 -11.73 -4.84 -13.66
N GLU A 953 -11.27 -5.74 -12.80
CA GLU A 953 -11.08 -7.18 -13.06
C GLU A 953 -12.38 -7.95 -13.40
N MET A 954 -13.55 -7.33 -13.20
CA MET A 954 -14.88 -7.86 -13.57
C MET A 954 -15.53 -7.08 -14.73
N GLY A 955 -14.77 -6.23 -15.44
CA GLY A 955 -15.28 -5.43 -16.56
C GLY A 955 -16.07 -4.17 -16.16
N GLN A 956 -16.14 -3.85 -14.87
CA GLN A 956 -16.92 -2.72 -14.36
C GLN A 956 -16.16 -1.41 -14.61
N VAL A 957 -16.83 -0.42 -15.23
CA VAL A 957 -16.21 0.83 -15.69
C VAL A 957 -16.52 1.99 -14.74
N SER A 958 -15.50 2.80 -14.42
CA SER A 958 -15.66 4.09 -13.74
C SER A 958 -15.03 5.22 -14.58
N THR A 959 -15.60 6.42 -14.53
CA THR A 959 -15.22 7.58 -15.35
C THR A 959 -14.79 8.78 -14.50
N ARG A 960 -13.97 9.67 -15.05
CA ARG A 960 -13.27 10.72 -14.28
C ARG A 960 -13.19 12.05 -15.05
N GLY A 961 -13.43 13.15 -14.34
CA GLY A 961 -13.28 14.53 -14.83
C GLY A 961 -12.15 15.25 -14.12
N TYR A 962 -11.33 15.97 -14.89
CA TYR A 962 -10.15 16.70 -14.42
C TYR A 962 -10.21 18.18 -14.83
N ASP A 963 -9.55 19.05 -14.06
CA ASP A 963 -9.40 20.45 -14.41
C ASP A 963 -8.13 20.76 -15.23
N ALA A 964 -7.94 22.04 -15.58
CA ALA A 964 -6.79 22.53 -16.34
C ALA A 964 -5.43 22.23 -15.68
N HIS A 965 -5.38 22.07 -14.35
CA HIS A 965 -4.18 21.73 -13.59
C HIS A 965 -3.91 20.21 -13.52
N GLY A 966 -4.86 19.39 -13.97
CA GLY A 966 -4.82 17.93 -13.87
C GLY A 966 -5.35 17.38 -12.54
N ARG A 967 -6.05 18.18 -11.74
CA ARG A 967 -6.64 17.73 -10.47
C ARG A 967 -7.97 17.05 -10.78
N LEU A 968 -8.19 15.85 -10.23
CA LEU A 968 -9.46 15.14 -10.33
C LEU A 968 -10.55 15.97 -9.63
N VAL A 969 -11.58 16.42 -10.36
CA VAL A 969 -12.69 17.23 -9.81
C VAL A 969 -14.04 16.49 -9.80
N SER A 970 -14.17 15.41 -10.58
CA SER A 970 -15.34 14.53 -10.57
C SER A 970 -14.93 13.07 -10.84
N SER A 971 -15.65 12.13 -10.24
CA SER A 971 -15.57 10.70 -10.53
C SER A 971 -16.95 10.06 -10.48
N THR A 972 -17.27 9.20 -11.43
CA THR A 972 -18.53 8.45 -11.50
C THR A 972 -18.23 6.95 -11.46
N ASP A 973 -18.94 6.22 -10.60
CA ASP A 973 -18.75 4.77 -10.45
C ASP A 973 -19.51 3.94 -11.51
N ALA A 974 -19.41 2.62 -11.43
CA ALA A 974 -20.10 1.69 -12.34
C ALA A 974 -21.62 1.63 -12.16
N ASN A 975 -22.18 2.30 -11.15
CA ASN A 975 -23.61 2.48 -10.93
C ASN A 975 -24.11 3.86 -11.41
N GLY A 976 -23.24 4.68 -12.01
CA GLY A 976 -23.58 6.04 -12.43
C GLY A 976 -23.58 7.07 -11.30
N ARG A 977 -23.11 6.72 -10.10
CA ARG A 977 -23.08 7.62 -8.93
C ARG A 977 -21.89 8.56 -9.02
N THR A 978 -22.16 9.85 -9.18
CA THR A 978 -21.12 10.88 -9.27
C THR A 978 -20.74 11.44 -7.90
N GLN A 979 -19.44 11.58 -7.67
CA GLN A 979 -18.84 12.38 -6.60
C GLN A 979 -18.08 13.55 -7.25
N SER A 980 -18.12 14.74 -6.65
CA SER A 980 -17.51 15.96 -7.19
C SER A 980 -16.93 16.89 -6.13
N ARG A 981 -15.99 17.75 -6.52
CA ARG A 981 -15.46 18.80 -5.63
C ARG A 981 -15.21 20.12 -6.35
N THR A 982 -15.40 21.21 -5.63
CA THR A 982 -14.99 22.55 -6.06
C THR A 982 -13.64 22.91 -5.46
N LEU A 983 -12.82 23.63 -6.22
CA LEU A 983 -11.44 24.01 -5.84
C LEU A 983 -11.26 25.53 -6.00
N ASP A 984 -10.42 26.13 -5.15
CA ASP A 984 -10.02 27.53 -5.30
C ASP A 984 -8.82 27.71 -6.28
N ALA A 985 -8.52 28.98 -6.58
CA ALA A 985 -7.41 29.37 -7.45
C ALA A 985 -6.00 29.04 -6.89
N SER A 986 -5.89 28.49 -5.66
CA SER A 986 -4.64 28.06 -5.04
C SER A 986 -4.55 26.54 -4.80
N GLY A 987 -5.53 25.76 -5.26
CA GLY A 987 -5.54 24.29 -5.19
C GLY A 987 -6.29 23.66 -4.04
N ARG A 988 -7.05 24.45 -3.27
CA ARG A 988 -7.70 24.00 -2.02
C ARG A 988 -9.18 23.66 -2.27
N ILE A 989 -9.66 22.61 -1.59
CA ILE A 989 -11.04 22.13 -1.68
C ILE A 989 -11.98 23.12 -0.99
N LEU A 990 -12.94 23.69 -1.72
CA LEU A 990 -13.98 24.55 -1.15
C LEU A 990 -15.24 23.75 -0.78
N SER A 991 -15.58 22.72 -1.56
CA SER A 991 -16.63 21.75 -1.24
C SER A 991 -16.33 20.36 -1.79
N THR A 992 -16.90 19.34 -1.14
CA THR A 992 -17.05 17.98 -1.67
C THR A 992 -18.53 17.60 -1.65
N THR A 993 -19.03 17.03 -2.74
CA THR A 993 -20.40 16.54 -2.87
C THR A 993 -20.38 15.06 -3.28
N GLY A 994 -21.15 14.23 -2.58
CA GLY A 994 -21.31 12.81 -2.88
C GLY A 994 -22.66 12.31 -2.34
N ASN A 995 -23.34 11.46 -3.11
CA ASN A 995 -24.67 10.93 -2.77
C ASN A 995 -25.73 12.02 -2.45
N GLY A 996 -25.58 13.22 -3.03
CA GLY A 996 -26.42 14.39 -2.77
C GLY A 996 -26.00 15.24 -1.55
N LEU A 997 -25.12 14.73 -0.68
CA LEU A 997 -24.65 15.41 0.52
C LEU A 997 -23.42 16.27 0.21
N THR A 998 -23.35 17.49 0.75
CA THR A 998 -22.24 18.43 0.51
C THR A 998 -21.57 18.88 1.81
N THR A 999 -20.25 18.72 1.88
CA THR A 999 -19.40 19.28 2.94
C THR A 999 -18.65 20.49 2.38
N THR A 1000 -18.57 21.60 3.13
CA THR A 1000 -17.86 22.81 2.70
C THR A 1000 -16.69 23.17 3.63
N TYR A 1001 -15.69 23.85 3.10
CA TYR A 1001 -14.40 24.11 3.75
C TYR A 1001 -14.03 25.59 3.60
N ALA A 1002 -13.89 26.30 4.73
CA ALA A 1002 -13.45 27.70 4.73
C ALA A 1002 -11.96 27.82 5.06
N TYR A 1003 -11.26 28.77 4.46
CA TYR A 1003 -9.84 29.04 4.74
C TYR A 1003 -9.64 30.50 5.19
N ASN A 1004 -8.67 30.71 6.09
CA ASN A 1004 -8.27 32.06 6.48
C ASN A 1004 -7.29 32.70 5.47
N SER A 1005 -7.11 34.01 5.59
CA SER A 1005 -6.19 34.83 4.78
C SER A 1005 -4.71 34.40 4.83
N ARG A 1006 -4.33 33.54 5.79
CA ARG A 1006 -2.99 32.92 5.91
C ARG A 1006 -2.91 31.55 5.24
N GLY A 1007 -3.91 31.17 4.46
CA GLY A 1007 -3.92 29.94 3.65
C GLY A 1007 -4.47 28.70 4.35
N ARG A 1008 -4.80 28.76 5.64
CA ARG A 1008 -5.05 27.58 6.50
C ARG A 1008 -6.54 27.33 6.71
N LEU A 1009 -6.94 26.05 6.78
CA LEU A 1009 -8.32 25.62 7.02
C LEU A 1009 -8.87 26.27 8.31
N ALA A 1010 -9.87 27.13 8.16
CA ALA A 1010 -10.50 27.87 9.24
C ALA A 1010 -11.64 27.05 9.86
N SER A 1011 -12.54 26.53 9.04
CA SER A 1011 -13.63 25.66 9.48
C SER A 1011 -14.03 24.63 8.41
N VAL A 1012 -14.78 23.62 8.83
CA VAL A 1012 -15.47 22.63 7.99
C VAL A 1012 -16.94 22.60 8.42
N THR A 1013 -17.84 22.70 7.46
CA THR A 1013 -19.29 22.58 7.65
C THR A 1013 -19.77 21.29 7.00
N ALA A 1014 -20.40 20.42 7.78
CA ALA A 1014 -20.91 19.13 7.35
C ALA A 1014 -22.29 19.26 6.67
N PRO A 1015 -22.82 18.21 6.01
CA PRO A 1015 -24.08 18.26 5.27
C PRO A 1015 -25.33 18.57 6.12
N ASP A 1016 -25.24 18.43 7.45
CA ASP A 1016 -26.28 18.80 8.43
C ASP A 1016 -26.19 20.27 8.89
N GLY A 1017 -25.22 21.03 8.40
CA GLY A 1017 -24.93 22.42 8.81
C GLY A 1017 -24.02 22.56 10.04
N SER A 1018 -23.69 21.46 10.74
CA SER A 1018 -22.77 21.51 11.88
C SER A 1018 -21.38 21.97 11.44
N THR A 1019 -20.74 22.85 12.21
CA THR A 1019 -19.53 23.57 11.76
C THR A 1019 -18.41 23.50 12.79
N THR A 1020 -17.33 22.77 12.44
CA THR A 1020 -16.11 22.67 13.26
C THR A 1020 -15.11 23.75 12.88
N THR A 1021 -14.60 24.52 13.85
CA THR A 1021 -13.67 25.66 13.65
C THR A 1021 -12.32 25.44 14.33
N TYR A 1022 -11.22 25.79 13.64
CA TYR A 1022 -9.84 25.54 14.08
C TYR A 1022 -9.14 26.79 14.62
N ILE A 1023 -9.22 26.97 15.94
CA ILE A 1023 -8.58 28.06 16.69
C ILE A 1023 -7.05 27.89 16.69
N ARG A 1024 -6.30 28.99 16.57
CA ARG A 1024 -4.83 28.97 16.44
C ARG A 1024 -4.15 29.95 17.38
N ASP A 1025 -2.95 29.58 17.83
CA ASP A 1025 -2.09 30.48 18.60
C ASP A 1025 -1.40 31.51 17.69
N SER A 1026 -0.72 32.48 18.30
CA SER A 1026 0.14 33.44 17.59
C SER A 1026 1.33 32.77 16.88
N GLY A 1027 1.63 31.50 17.20
CA GLY A 1027 2.53 30.61 16.46
C GLY A 1027 1.93 30.05 15.16
N LEU A 1028 0.67 30.39 14.83
CA LEU A 1028 -0.15 29.82 13.76
C LEU A 1028 -0.39 28.29 13.88
N ARG A 1029 -0.12 27.70 15.04
CA ARG A 1029 -0.36 26.28 15.36
C ARG A 1029 -1.80 26.13 15.86
N ILE A 1030 -2.41 24.96 15.69
CA ILE A 1030 -3.76 24.72 16.27
C ILE A 1030 -3.63 24.71 17.79
N SER A 1031 -4.34 25.63 18.43
CA SER A 1031 -4.43 25.82 19.87
C SER A 1031 -5.79 25.40 20.42
N GLY A 1032 -6.80 25.25 19.56
CA GLY A 1032 -8.07 24.65 19.92
C GLY A 1032 -8.94 24.27 18.72
N ILE A 1033 -10.03 23.58 19.01
CA ILE A 1033 -11.06 23.17 18.06
C ILE A 1033 -12.41 23.45 18.71
N ASP A 1034 -13.31 24.14 18.03
CA ASP A 1034 -14.69 24.40 18.43
C ASP A 1034 -15.61 23.58 17.51
N ARG A 1035 -16.65 22.93 18.05
CA ARG A 1035 -17.59 22.10 17.27
C ARG A 1035 -18.86 22.84 16.82
N GLY A 1036 -19.02 24.12 17.18
CA GLY A 1036 -20.18 24.94 16.84
C GLY A 1036 -21.41 24.72 17.72
N ASN A 1037 -21.33 23.82 18.70
CA ASN A 1037 -22.36 23.53 19.72
C ASN A 1037 -21.92 23.93 21.14
N GLY A 1038 -20.86 24.74 21.27
CA GLY A 1038 -20.23 25.11 22.55
C GLY A 1038 -19.11 24.18 22.99
N GLU A 1039 -19.14 22.90 22.60
CA GLU A 1039 -18.05 21.97 22.91
C GLU A 1039 -16.76 22.39 22.21
N HIS A 1040 -15.67 22.44 22.98
CA HIS A 1040 -14.38 22.83 22.43
C HIS A 1040 -13.21 22.11 23.09
N VAL A 1041 -12.10 22.04 22.38
CA VAL A 1041 -10.83 21.45 22.81
C VAL A 1041 -9.77 22.54 22.82
N ARG A 1042 -8.88 22.53 23.83
CA ARG A 1042 -7.73 23.44 23.96
C ARG A 1042 -6.44 22.63 24.12
N TYR A 1043 -5.36 23.13 23.51
CA TYR A 1043 -4.03 22.52 23.50
C TYR A 1043 -2.99 23.42 24.15
N THR A 1044 -2.35 22.94 25.22
CA THR A 1044 -1.14 23.56 25.78
C THR A 1044 0.11 22.87 25.22
N ARG A 1045 1.19 23.63 25.02
CA ARG A 1045 2.43 23.16 24.37
C ARG A 1045 3.68 23.61 25.11
N GLU A 1046 4.71 22.76 25.11
CA GLU A 1046 6.07 23.12 25.52
C GLU A 1046 6.84 23.86 24.41
N ALA A 1047 8.05 24.33 24.74
CA ALA A 1047 8.87 25.20 23.88
C ALA A 1047 9.24 24.60 22.51
N ARG A 1048 9.42 23.26 22.39
CA ARG A 1048 9.68 22.56 21.11
C ARG A 1048 8.38 22.29 20.30
N GLY A 1049 7.24 22.78 20.79
CA GLY A 1049 5.93 22.73 20.14
C GLY A 1049 5.10 21.47 20.38
N LEU A 1050 5.62 20.52 21.17
CA LEU A 1050 4.92 19.28 21.54
C LEU A 1050 3.72 19.59 22.46
N VAL A 1051 2.64 18.80 22.37
CA VAL A 1051 1.40 19.04 23.14
C VAL A 1051 1.54 18.41 24.53
N THR A 1052 1.48 19.24 25.58
CA THR A 1052 1.64 18.81 26.98
C THR A 1052 0.33 18.70 27.75
N LYS A 1053 -0.73 19.37 27.28
CA LYS A 1053 -2.08 19.26 27.85
C LYS A 1053 -3.12 19.30 26.73
N VAL A 1054 -4.15 18.47 26.87
CA VAL A 1054 -5.39 18.50 26.08
C VAL A 1054 -6.54 18.70 27.05
N GLU A 1055 -7.25 19.81 26.93
CA GLU A 1055 -8.42 20.15 27.74
C GLU A 1055 -9.64 20.07 26.83
N THR A 1056 -10.68 19.34 27.24
CA THR A 1056 -11.95 19.24 26.50
C THR A 1056 -13.06 19.78 27.36
N PHE A 1057 -13.83 20.71 26.79
CA PHE A 1057 -14.94 21.40 27.40
C PHE A 1057 -16.25 20.94 26.75
N ASP A 1058 -17.31 20.87 27.55
CA ASP A 1058 -18.66 20.53 27.09
C ASP A 1058 -19.39 21.72 26.45
N ALA A 1059 -20.65 21.51 26.04
CA ALA A 1059 -21.51 22.54 25.45
C ALA A 1059 -21.83 23.72 26.39
N ALA A 1060 -21.72 23.54 27.71
CA ALA A 1060 -21.85 24.60 28.70
C ALA A 1060 -20.52 25.34 28.97
N GLY A 1061 -19.44 24.95 28.29
CA GLY A 1061 -18.09 25.49 28.48
C GLY A 1061 -17.42 25.02 29.78
N GLN A 1062 -17.93 23.99 30.45
CA GLN A 1062 -17.29 23.42 31.65
C GLN A 1062 -16.22 22.42 31.25
N LEU A 1063 -15.16 22.30 32.07
CA LEU A 1063 -13.99 21.47 31.77
C LEU A 1063 -14.27 19.99 32.05
N ALA A 1064 -14.78 19.29 31.02
CA ALA A 1064 -15.22 17.90 31.13
C ALA A 1064 -14.07 16.87 31.19
N ARG A 1065 -12.94 17.09 30.49
CA ARG A 1065 -11.79 16.15 30.48
C ARG A 1065 -10.43 16.84 30.35
N VAL A 1066 -9.41 16.30 31.03
CA VAL A 1066 -8.01 16.79 30.97
C VAL A 1066 -7.03 15.64 30.81
N ALA A 1067 -6.40 15.52 29.64
CA ALA A 1067 -5.26 14.63 29.42
C ALA A 1067 -3.94 15.44 29.39
N SER A 1068 -2.84 14.84 29.85
CA SER A 1068 -1.51 15.48 29.88
C SER A 1068 -0.41 14.58 29.33
N THR A 1069 0.73 15.16 28.91
CA THR A 1069 1.86 14.41 28.34
C THR A 1069 3.18 15.12 28.64
N ALA A 1070 4.12 14.41 29.25
CA ALA A 1070 5.51 14.82 29.40
C ALA A 1070 6.39 14.16 28.34
N TYR A 1071 7.48 14.83 27.96
CA TYR A 1071 8.43 14.35 26.97
C TYR A 1071 9.85 14.39 27.50
N ASP A 1072 10.69 13.45 27.05
CA ASP A 1072 12.12 13.44 27.35
C ASP A 1072 12.91 14.47 26.52
N ALA A 1073 14.23 14.51 26.70
CA ALA A 1073 15.15 15.35 25.94
C ALA A 1073 15.11 15.09 24.42
N PHE A 1074 14.73 13.88 23.98
CA PHE A 1074 14.59 13.52 22.57
C PHE A 1074 13.22 13.89 21.97
N GLY A 1075 12.23 14.21 22.81
CA GLY A 1075 10.84 14.45 22.40
C GLY A 1075 10.00 13.16 22.32
N ARG A 1076 10.48 12.06 22.90
CA ARG A 1076 9.71 10.83 23.13
C ARG A 1076 8.82 11.02 24.35
N VAL A 1077 7.67 10.36 24.43
CA VAL A 1077 6.75 10.49 25.58
C VAL A 1077 7.37 9.81 26.80
N SER A 1078 7.73 10.57 27.83
CA SER A 1078 8.23 10.01 29.11
C SER A 1078 7.10 9.71 30.09
N GLN A 1079 5.97 10.43 29.98
CA GLN A 1079 4.76 10.15 30.74
C GLN A 1079 3.51 10.59 29.95
N SER A 1080 2.45 9.80 30.00
CA SER A 1080 1.10 10.19 29.58
C SER A 1080 0.15 10.12 30.78
N ILE A 1081 -0.77 11.07 30.89
CA ILE A 1081 -1.85 11.05 31.88
C ILE A 1081 -3.18 11.12 31.11
N SER A 1082 -4.02 10.11 31.31
CA SER A 1082 -5.36 9.99 30.71
C SER A 1082 -6.32 11.08 31.21
N ALA A 1083 -7.50 11.19 30.59
CA ALA A 1083 -8.54 12.12 31.04
C ALA A 1083 -9.08 11.77 32.44
N GLU A 1084 -8.93 10.51 32.82
CA GLU A 1084 -9.34 9.87 34.06
C GLU A 1084 -8.22 9.92 35.13
N GLY A 1085 -7.17 10.73 34.91
CA GLY A 1085 -6.06 10.93 35.85
C GLY A 1085 -5.04 9.79 35.94
N ARG A 1086 -5.28 8.65 35.25
CA ARG A 1086 -4.33 7.52 35.26
C ARG A 1086 -3.08 7.89 34.49
N ALA A 1087 -1.94 7.89 35.17
CA ALA A 1087 -0.62 8.06 34.59
C ALA A 1087 -0.05 6.73 34.04
N VAL A 1088 0.78 6.83 33.00
CA VAL A 1088 1.69 5.79 32.52
C VAL A 1088 3.03 6.45 32.22
N THR A 1089 4.13 5.89 32.70
CA THR A 1089 5.51 6.34 32.45
C THR A 1089 6.23 5.39 31.52
N TYR A 1090 7.20 5.88 30.74
CA TYR A 1090 7.93 5.09 29.75
C TYR A 1090 9.44 5.31 29.84
N GLN A 1091 10.21 4.21 29.77
CA GLN A 1091 11.65 4.23 29.52
C GLN A 1091 11.95 3.64 28.13
N TYR A 1092 13.10 4.03 27.57
CA TYR A 1092 13.48 3.65 26.22
C TYR A 1092 14.95 3.22 26.14
N ASP A 1093 15.27 2.33 25.22
CA ASP A 1093 16.65 2.11 24.79
C ASP A 1093 17.20 3.29 23.96
N SER A 1094 18.46 3.19 23.56
CA SER A 1094 19.14 4.24 22.81
C SER A 1094 18.72 4.34 21.35
N SER A 1095 18.16 3.29 20.75
CA SER A 1095 17.57 3.35 19.39
C SER A 1095 16.11 3.85 19.42
N GLY A 1096 15.46 3.84 20.58
CA GLY A 1096 14.14 4.43 20.80
C GLY A 1096 13.01 3.42 21.01
N ASN A 1097 13.34 2.16 21.25
CA ASN A 1097 12.36 1.14 21.61
C ASN A 1097 11.95 1.31 23.08
N VAL A 1098 10.65 1.15 23.41
CA VAL A 1098 10.16 1.21 24.80
C VAL A 1098 10.69 0.01 25.56
N THR A 1099 11.55 0.19 26.57
CA THR A 1099 12.11 -0.91 27.40
C THR A 1099 11.33 -1.14 28.68
N GLN A 1100 10.57 -0.13 29.13
CA GLN A 1100 9.72 -0.21 30.32
C GLN A 1100 8.49 0.69 30.12
N ALA A 1101 7.33 0.20 30.54
CA ALA A 1101 6.14 1.01 30.78
C ALA A 1101 5.67 0.73 32.21
N ALA A 1102 5.28 1.76 32.98
CA ALA A 1102 4.76 1.58 34.33
C ALA A 1102 3.54 2.46 34.59
N ASP A 1103 2.46 1.87 35.11
CA ASP A 1103 1.18 2.55 35.35
C ASP A 1103 1.14 3.36 36.66
N ALA A 1104 -0.01 3.98 36.93
CA ALA A 1104 -0.25 4.81 38.12
C ALA A 1104 -0.24 4.05 39.46
N LEU A 1105 -0.33 2.71 39.43
CA LEU A 1105 -0.24 1.84 40.60
C LEU A 1105 1.18 1.30 40.81
N GLY A 1106 2.09 1.59 39.88
CA GLY A 1106 3.46 1.06 39.88
C GLY A 1106 3.58 -0.32 39.23
N ASN A 1107 2.56 -0.81 38.51
CA ASN A 1107 2.67 -2.07 37.77
C ASN A 1107 3.65 -1.87 36.60
N VAL A 1108 4.78 -2.57 36.63
CA VAL A 1108 5.86 -2.43 35.64
C VAL A 1108 5.79 -3.53 34.58
N VAL A 1109 5.68 -3.13 33.31
CA VAL A 1109 5.92 -4.00 32.15
C VAL A 1109 7.31 -3.69 31.58
N THR A 1110 8.13 -4.71 31.33
CA THR A 1110 9.46 -4.55 30.69
C THR A 1110 9.53 -5.26 29.35
N MET A 1111 10.39 -4.80 28.45
CA MET A 1111 10.46 -5.27 27.06
C MET A 1111 11.91 -5.40 26.58
N GLY A 1112 12.27 -6.57 26.05
CA GLY A 1112 13.56 -6.89 25.44
C GLY A 1112 13.47 -7.00 23.92
N TYR A 1113 14.50 -6.53 23.22
CA TYR A 1113 14.56 -6.45 21.75
C TYR A 1113 15.84 -7.04 21.19
N ASP A 1114 15.76 -7.64 20.00
CA ASP A 1114 16.93 -8.17 19.29
C ASP A 1114 17.73 -7.10 18.53
N ALA A 1115 18.78 -7.51 17.83
CA ALA A 1115 19.63 -6.65 17.01
C ALA A 1115 18.90 -5.96 15.85
N LEU A 1116 17.72 -6.42 15.46
CA LEU A 1116 16.86 -5.86 14.41
C LEU A 1116 15.76 -4.94 14.95
N ASN A 1117 15.70 -4.69 16.26
CA ASN A 1117 14.64 -3.96 16.98
C ASN A 1117 13.30 -4.71 17.00
N ARG A 1118 13.29 -6.05 16.93
CA ARG A 1118 12.08 -6.87 17.10
C ARG A 1118 11.91 -7.23 18.59
N PRO A 1119 10.70 -7.16 19.18
CA PRO A 1119 10.48 -7.58 20.56
C PRO A 1119 10.64 -9.10 20.69
N ILE A 1120 11.48 -9.54 21.63
CA ILE A 1120 11.77 -10.97 21.89
C ILE A 1120 11.36 -11.43 23.29
N LEU A 1121 11.14 -10.48 24.21
CA LEU A 1121 10.67 -10.72 25.57
C LEU A 1121 9.77 -9.56 26.01
N VAL A 1122 8.67 -9.87 26.68
CA VAL A 1122 7.89 -8.95 27.50
C VAL A 1122 7.70 -9.61 28.85
N THR A 1123 7.98 -8.87 29.94
CA THR A 1123 7.67 -9.30 31.30
C THR A 1123 6.59 -8.39 31.87
N ASP A 1124 5.49 -8.95 32.36
CA ASP A 1124 4.43 -8.21 33.04
C ASP A 1124 4.75 -7.92 34.52
N ALA A 1125 3.88 -7.16 35.19
CA ALA A 1125 4.06 -6.72 36.57
C ALA A 1125 3.95 -7.84 37.62
N LEU A 1126 3.47 -9.02 37.24
CA LEU A 1126 3.45 -10.24 38.07
C LEU A 1126 4.68 -11.12 37.81
N ASN A 1127 5.62 -10.65 36.98
CA ASN A 1127 6.78 -11.37 36.44
C ASN A 1127 6.42 -12.47 35.42
N GLY A 1128 5.20 -12.47 34.88
CA GLY A 1128 4.82 -13.34 33.76
C GLY A 1128 5.59 -12.97 32.51
N GLN A 1129 6.26 -13.94 31.88
CA GLN A 1129 7.11 -13.72 30.71
C GLN A 1129 6.47 -14.25 29.43
N VAL A 1130 6.33 -13.38 28.43
CA VAL A 1130 6.00 -13.74 27.04
C VAL A 1130 7.26 -13.59 26.20
N SER A 1131 7.72 -14.64 25.55
CA SER A 1131 8.90 -14.60 24.67
C SER A 1131 8.53 -14.95 23.23
N ALA A 1132 9.25 -14.36 22.26
CA ALA A 1132 8.96 -14.50 20.84
C ALA A 1132 10.23 -14.83 20.03
N THR A 1133 10.11 -15.79 19.12
CA THR A 1133 11.15 -16.15 18.14
C THR A 1133 10.73 -15.74 16.74
N TYR A 1134 11.70 -15.60 15.82
CA TYR A 1134 11.44 -15.18 14.44
C TYR A 1134 12.25 -16.02 13.45
N ASN A 1135 11.67 -16.31 12.29
CA ASN A 1135 12.34 -17.00 11.20
C ASN A 1135 13.26 -16.07 10.38
N SER A 1136 13.99 -16.65 9.42
CA SER A 1136 14.91 -15.95 8.52
C SER A 1136 14.23 -14.96 7.57
N ALA A 1137 12.92 -15.10 7.30
CA ALA A 1137 12.12 -14.12 6.57
C ALA A 1137 11.75 -12.89 7.44
N GLY A 1138 11.93 -12.98 8.76
CA GLY A 1138 11.61 -11.94 9.72
C GLY A 1138 10.25 -12.09 10.41
N LEU A 1139 9.50 -13.14 10.10
CA LEU A 1139 8.15 -13.41 10.64
C LEU A 1139 8.22 -14.18 11.97
N THR A 1140 7.26 -13.97 12.87
CA THR A 1140 7.21 -14.59 14.20
C THR A 1140 7.06 -16.10 14.07
N ALA A 1141 8.08 -16.88 14.46
CA ALA A 1141 8.09 -18.34 14.30
C ALA A 1141 7.43 -19.07 15.49
N SER A 1142 7.57 -18.52 16.70
CA SER A 1142 6.85 -18.99 17.88
C SER A 1142 6.68 -17.89 18.92
N VAL A 1143 5.68 -18.04 19.78
CA VAL A 1143 5.51 -17.26 21.00
C VAL A 1143 5.26 -18.22 22.16
N THR A 1144 6.04 -18.08 23.22
CA THR A 1144 5.90 -18.83 24.46
C THR A 1144 5.26 -17.94 25.52
N ASP A 1145 4.19 -18.41 26.15
CA ASP A 1145 3.41 -17.69 27.15
C ASP A 1145 4.00 -17.81 28.59
N PRO A 1146 3.42 -17.12 29.60
CA PRO A 1146 3.91 -17.16 30.98
C PRO A 1146 3.76 -18.52 31.68
N ARG A 1147 3.01 -19.48 31.10
CA ARG A 1147 2.93 -20.87 31.58
C ARG A 1147 4.02 -21.76 30.94
N GLY A 1148 4.84 -21.22 30.05
CA GLY A 1148 5.82 -21.96 29.26
C GLY A 1148 5.21 -22.67 28.04
N LEU A 1149 3.95 -22.40 27.69
CA LEU A 1149 3.28 -23.03 26.56
C LEU A 1149 3.63 -22.29 25.26
N GLN A 1150 4.24 -23.01 24.32
CA GLN A 1150 4.72 -22.45 23.07
C GLN A 1150 3.70 -22.65 21.93
N THR A 1151 3.13 -21.56 21.44
CA THR A 1151 2.38 -21.54 20.17
C THR A 1151 3.35 -21.28 19.01
N SER A 1152 3.32 -22.12 17.98
CA SER A 1152 4.23 -22.07 16.83
C SER A 1152 3.50 -21.75 15.52
N TYR A 1153 4.17 -20.99 14.64
CA TYR A 1153 3.61 -20.44 13.41
C TYR A 1153 4.44 -20.86 12.20
N GLY A 1154 3.78 -21.46 11.20
CA GLY A 1154 4.35 -21.85 9.92
C GLY A 1154 3.88 -20.92 8.80
N TYR A 1155 4.77 -20.66 7.84
CA TYR A 1155 4.50 -19.76 6.71
C TYR A 1155 4.97 -20.40 5.40
N SER A 1156 4.30 -20.05 4.30
CA SER A 1156 4.81 -20.30 2.95
C SER A 1156 6.10 -19.51 2.72
N GLY A 1157 6.87 -19.84 1.68
CA GLY A 1157 7.99 -18.99 1.25
C GLY A 1157 7.54 -17.56 0.86
N GLN A 1158 6.27 -17.39 0.49
CA GLN A 1158 5.67 -16.09 0.20
C GLN A 1158 5.19 -15.34 1.46
N GLY A 1159 5.36 -15.92 2.65
CA GLY A 1159 4.95 -15.32 3.92
C GLY A 1159 3.46 -15.45 4.24
N ASP A 1160 2.70 -16.23 3.45
CA ASP A 1160 1.31 -16.54 3.78
C ASP A 1160 1.28 -17.48 5.02
N PRO A 1161 0.46 -17.23 6.06
CA PRO A 1161 0.47 -18.03 7.29
C PRO A 1161 -0.21 -19.39 7.07
N THR A 1162 0.58 -20.45 6.90
CA THR A 1162 0.08 -21.80 6.52
C THR A 1162 -0.34 -22.67 7.69
N SER A 1163 0.09 -22.38 8.91
CA SER A 1163 -0.27 -23.20 10.08
C SER A 1163 -0.01 -22.51 11.42
N THR A 1164 -0.89 -22.74 12.39
CA THR A 1164 -0.71 -22.34 13.79
C THR A 1164 -0.93 -23.56 14.68
N ALA A 1165 0.04 -23.90 15.53
CA ALA A 1165 -0.02 -25.00 16.47
C ALA A 1165 0.11 -24.46 17.91
N SER A 1166 -0.96 -24.59 18.69
CA SER A 1166 -1.06 -24.10 20.08
C SER A 1166 -1.39 -25.25 21.05
N PRO A 1167 -0.75 -25.32 22.23
CA PRO A 1167 -1.12 -26.31 23.24
C PRO A 1167 -2.54 -26.17 23.79
N ASP A 1168 -3.10 -24.95 23.83
CA ASP A 1168 -4.46 -24.68 24.31
C ASP A 1168 -5.53 -24.82 23.21
N ALA A 1169 -5.22 -24.34 21.99
CA ALA A 1169 -6.18 -24.26 20.89
C ALA A 1169 -6.02 -25.35 19.81
N GLY A 1170 -5.03 -26.24 19.95
CA GLY A 1170 -4.72 -27.29 18.97
C GLY A 1170 -3.99 -26.78 17.72
N ALA A 1171 -3.99 -27.59 16.65
CA ALA A 1171 -3.28 -27.32 15.41
C ALA A 1171 -4.23 -27.02 14.25
N SER A 1172 -4.05 -25.87 13.61
CA SER A 1172 -4.82 -25.42 12.45
C SER A 1172 -3.91 -25.12 11.26
N SER A 1173 -4.46 -25.15 10.05
CA SER A 1173 -3.70 -24.89 8.81
C SER A 1173 -4.53 -24.20 7.73
N ALA A 1174 -3.84 -23.56 6.78
CA ALA A 1174 -4.45 -22.86 5.64
C ALA A 1174 -3.62 -23.00 4.36
N SER A 1175 -4.30 -23.02 3.21
CA SER A 1175 -3.69 -22.92 1.88
C SER A 1175 -4.14 -21.65 1.16
N PHE A 1176 -3.35 -21.16 0.21
CA PHE A 1176 -3.55 -19.85 -0.42
C PHE A 1176 -3.42 -19.91 -1.94
N ASN A 1177 -4.21 -19.11 -2.66
CA ASN A 1177 -4.06 -18.96 -4.11
C ASN A 1177 -2.90 -18.02 -4.49
N ALA A 1178 -2.71 -17.80 -5.79
CA ALA A 1178 -1.66 -16.94 -6.30
C ALA A 1178 -1.82 -15.45 -5.94
N ALA A 1179 -3.03 -14.99 -5.55
CA ALA A 1179 -3.25 -13.63 -5.03
C ALA A 1179 -3.03 -13.50 -3.50
N GLY A 1180 -3.01 -14.62 -2.77
CA GLY A 1180 -2.93 -14.63 -1.30
C GLY A 1180 -4.27 -14.81 -0.58
N ASN A 1181 -5.35 -15.18 -1.28
CA ASN A 1181 -6.63 -15.51 -0.67
C ASN A 1181 -6.59 -16.95 -0.12
N VAL A 1182 -7.19 -17.19 1.05
CA VAL A 1182 -7.27 -18.52 1.70
C VAL A 1182 -8.16 -19.45 0.87
N VAL A 1183 -7.62 -20.50 0.25
CA VAL A 1183 -8.39 -21.48 -0.54
C VAL A 1183 -8.94 -22.61 0.33
N THR A 1184 -8.18 -23.04 1.34
CA THR A 1184 -8.66 -23.97 2.37
C THR A 1184 -8.21 -23.50 3.74
N SER A 1185 -9.01 -23.82 4.75
CA SER A 1185 -8.63 -23.71 6.16
C SER A 1185 -9.11 -24.97 6.90
N THR A 1186 -8.24 -25.57 7.70
CA THR A 1186 -8.55 -26.72 8.55
C THR A 1186 -8.42 -26.33 10.01
N ASP A 1187 -9.50 -26.52 10.77
CA ASP A 1187 -9.56 -26.21 12.20
C ASP A 1187 -8.88 -27.27 13.08
N ALA A 1188 -8.77 -26.99 14.37
CA ALA A 1188 -8.15 -27.87 15.36
C ALA A 1188 -8.90 -29.19 15.63
N ARG A 1189 -10.12 -29.34 15.11
CA ARG A 1189 -10.90 -30.58 15.13
C ARG A 1189 -10.77 -31.35 13.80
N GLY A 1190 -9.84 -30.93 12.93
CA GLY A 1190 -9.59 -31.55 11.63
C GLY A 1190 -10.67 -31.28 10.57
N LYS A 1191 -11.59 -30.33 10.79
CA LYS A 1191 -12.63 -30.00 9.80
C LYS A 1191 -12.10 -28.95 8.83
N THR A 1192 -12.16 -29.27 7.54
CA THR A 1192 -11.68 -28.39 6.47
C THR A 1192 -12.83 -27.63 5.83
N THR A 1193 -12.70 -26.30 5.74
CA THR A 1193 -13.55 -25.43 4.93
C THR A 1193 -12.77 -24.98 3.70
N SER A 1194 -13.42 -24.98 2.53
CA SER A 1194 -12.83 -24.56 1.25
C SER A 1194 -13.55 -23.34 0.70
N TYR A 1195 -12.80 -22.41 0.08
CA TYR A 1195 -13.28 -21.11 -0.36
C TYR A 1195 -12.96 -20.85 -1.84
N THR A 1196 -13.88 -20.17 -2.54
CA THR A 1196 -13.69 -19.72 -3.93
C THR A 1196 -13.89 -18.22 -4.04
N TYR A 1197 -13.23 -17.59 -5.02
CA TYR A 1197 -13.21 -16.13 -5.17
C TYR A 1197 -13.33 -15.70 -6.63
N ASP A 1198 -14.02 -14.59 -6.88
CA ASP A 1198 -14.07 -13.96 -8.20
C ASP A 1198 -12.75 -13.26 -8.58
N ALA A 1199 -12.71 -12.57 -9.73
CA ALA A 1199 -11.53 -11.86 -10.23
C ALA A 1199 -11.11 -10.64 -9.38
N LEU A 1200 -12.05 -10.05 -8.62
CA LEU A 1200 -11.79 -8.98 -7.64
C LEU A 1200 -11.26 -9.52 -6.30
N GLY A 1201 -11.35 -10.83 -6.07
CA GLY A 1201 -10.98 -11.46 -4.81
C GLY A 1201 -12.09 -11.46 -3.76
N ARG A 1202 -13.35 -11.20 -4.14
CA ARG A 1202 -14.52 -11.33 -3.25
C ARG A 1202 -14.87 -12.82 -3.10
N LEU A 1203 -15.23 -13.23 -1.89
CA LEU A 1203 -15.64 -14.61 -1.59
C LEU A 1203 -16.95 -14.92 -2.32
N THR A 1204 -16.96 -15.96 -3.17
CA THR A 1204 -18.14 -16.41 -3.94
C THR A 1204 -18.79 -17.67 -3.38
N ARG A 1205 -18.02 -18.55 -2.71
CA ARG A 1205 -18.55 -19.73 -2.02
C ARG A 1205 -17.62 -20.18 -0.90
N ALA A 1206 -18.17 -20.52 0.25
CA ALA A 1206 -17.54 -21.29 1.31
C ALA A 1206 -18.20 -22.68 1.38
N SER A 1207 -17.42 -23.76 1.50
CA SER A 1207 -17.91 -25.14 1.55
C SER A 1207 -17.32 -25.86 2.76
N PHE A 1208 -18.16 -26.44 3.61
CA PHE A 1208 -17.77 -26.96 4.91
C PHE A 1208 -17.60 -28.49 4.90
N ALA A 1209 -17.06 -29.03 6.00
CA ALA A 1209 -16.68 -30.44 6.13
C ALA A 1209 -17.86 -31.43 6.25
N ASP A 1210 -19.09 -30.93 6.34
CA ASP A 1210 -20.36 -31.68 6.27
C ASP A 1210 -21.01 -31.62 4.87
N ALA A 1211 -20.26 -31.12 3.87
CA ALA A 1211 -20.69 -30.82 2.50
C ALA A 1211 -21.74 -29.70 2.35
N SER A 1212 -22.12 -29.01 3.45
CA SER A 1212 -22.88 -27.78 3.36
C SER A 1212 -22.06 -26.66 2.69
N ALA A 1213 -22.73 -25.63 2.18
CA ALA A 1213 -22.06 -24.48 1.58
C ALA A 1213 -22.87 -23.20 1.73
N VAL A 1214 -22.17 -22.07 1.85
CA VAL A 1214 -22.71 -20.72 1.72
C VAL A 1214 -22.20 -20.12 0.41
N THR A 1215 -23.10 -19.63 -0.43
CA THR A 1215 -22.79 -19.01 -1.74
C THR A 1215 -23.10 -17.52 -1.68
N TYR A 1216 -22.30 -16.70 -2.36
CA TYR A 1216 -22.36 -15.25 -2.33
C TYR A 1216 -22.39 -14.73 -3.78
N THR A 1217 -23.46 -14.01 -4.13
CA THR A 1217 -23.67 -13.47 -5.48
C THR A 1217 -23.61 -11.95 -5.46
N TYR A 1218 -22.88 -11.38 -6.43
CA TYR A 1218 -22.61 -9.95 -6.54
C TYR A 1218 -23.09 -9.39 -7.87
N ASP A 1219 -23.11 -8.06 -8.00
CA ASP A 1219 -23.22 -7.30 -9.26
C ASP A 1219 -24.54 -7.44 -10.06
N ILE A 1220 -25.45 -8.34 -9.68
CA ILE A 1220 -26.71 -8.61 -10.40
C ILE A 1220 -27.88 -7.69 -10.03
N ALA A 1221 -27.76 -6.87 -8.99
CA ALA A 1221 -28.83 -5.98 -8.53
C ALA A 1221 -28.77 -4.60 -9.22
N ALA A 1222 -29.92 -3.94 -9.38
CA ALA A 1222 -29.96 -2.54 -9.79
C ALA A 1222 -29.26 -1.66 -8.75
N ASN A 1223 -28.43 -0.71 -9.20
CA ASN A 1223 -27.48 0.04 -8.38
C ASN A 1223 -26.50 -0.84 -7.55
N GLY A 1224 -26.38 -2.13 -7.93
CA GLY A 1224 -25.70 -3.18 -7.20
C GLY A 1224 -24.34 -3.60 -7.75
N VAL A 1225 -23.77 -2.86 -8.70
CA VAL A 1225 -22.45 -3.17 -9.28
C VAL A 1225 -21.36 -2.93 -8.24
N GLY A 1226 -20.59 -3.99 -7.97
CA GLY A 1226 -19.61 -4.08 -6.89
C GLY A 1226 -20.13 -4.78 -5.62
N LEU A 1227 -21.46 -4.94 -5.47
CA LEU A 1227 -22.11 -5.15 -4.18
C LEU A 1227 -22.66 -6.57 -4.00
N LEU A 1228 -22.85 -7.00 -2.75
CA LEU A 1228 -23.42 -8.31 -2.38
C LEU A 1228 -24.95 -8.34 -2.58
N ALA A 1229 -25.39 -8.77 -3.76
CA ALA A 1229 -26.81 -8.87 -4.08
C ALA A 1229 -27.53 -10.02 -3.34
N ARG A 1230 -26.85 -11.14 -3.05
CA ARG A 1230 -27.47 -12.32 -2.43
C ARG A 1230 -26.47 -13.21 -1.68
N VAL A 1231 -26.91 -13.78 -0.57
CA VAL A 1231 -26.30 -14.92 0.14
C VAL A 1231 -27.27 -16.09 0.13
N ASP A 1232 -26.78 -17.30 -0.12
CA ASP A 1232 -27.54 -18.54 -0.08
C ASP A 1232 -26.85 -19.54 0.85
N ASP A 1233 -27.60 -20.19 1.73
CA ASP A 1233 -27.11 -21.18 2.70
C ASP A 1233 -28.12 -22.35 2.86
N PRO A 1234 -27.81 -23.42 3.61
CA PRO A 1234 -28.70 -24.58 3.71
C PRO A 1234 -30.07 -24.32 4.35
N SER A 1235 -30.22 -23.20 5.09
CA SER A 1235 -31.47 -22.80 5.74
C SER A 1235 -32.31 -21.83 4.92
N GLY A 1236 -31.72 -21.19 3.90
CA GLY A 1236 -32.43 -20.18 3.13
C GLY A 1236 -31.54 -19.26 2.30
N SER A 1237 -32.04 -18.05 2.06
CA SER A 1237 -31.31 -17.01 1.33
C SER A 1237 -31.58 -15.62 1.89
N THR A 1238 -30.58 -14.72 1.82
CA THR A 1238 -30.72 -13.30 2.10
C THR A 1238 -30.37 -12.49 0.85
N ALA A 1239 -31.34 -11.80 0.27
CA ALA A 1239 -31.16 -10.91 -0.88
C ALA A 1239 -31.16 -9.43 -0.45
N TYR A 1240 -30.49 -8.59 -1.22
CA TYR A 1240 -30.37 -7.14 -0.99
C TYR A 1240 -30.71 -6.35 -2.26
N THR A 1241 -31.40 -5.22 -2.11
CA THR A 1241 -31.57 -4.22 -3.17
C THR A 1241 -31.06 -2.85 -2.72
N TYR A 1242 -30.70 -2.00 -3.69
CA TYR A 1242 -29.96 -0.77 -3.44
C TYR A 1242 -30.65 0.45 -4.07
N ASP A 1243 -30.68 1.56 -3.34
CA ASP A 1243 -31.18 2.84 -3.87
C ASP A 1243 -30.23 3.46 -4.89
N ALA A 1244 -30.64 4.55 -5.53
CA ALA A 1244 -29.83 5.25 -6.54
C ALA A 1244 -28.54 5.88 -5.95
N GLN A 1245 -28.38 5.88 -4.63
CA GLN A 1245 -27.15 6.29 -3.95
C GLN A 1245 -26.26 5.08 -3.61
N GLY A 1246 -26.70 3.83 -3.85
CA GLY A 1246 -25.97 2.58 -3.60
C GLY A 1246 -26.27 1.94 -2.24
N ARG A 1247 -27.15 2.54 -1.43
CA ARG A 1247 -27.41 2.16 -0.04
C ARG A 1247 -28.46 1.07 0.01
N THR A 1248 -28.35 0.13 0.95
CA THR A 1248 -29.37 -0.92 1.12
C THR A 1248 -30.75 -0.28 1.31
N ALA A 1249 -31.66 -0.63 0.40
CA ALA A 1249 -33.04 -0.16 0.32
C ALA A 1249 -34.02 -1.25 0.78
N THR A 1250 -33.75 -2.52 0.41
CA THR A 1250 -34.40 -3.69 1.03
C THR A 1250 -33.39 -4.77 1.39
N ARG A 1251 -33.73 -5.54 2.43
CA ARG A 1251 -33.13 -6.84 2.76
C ARG A 1251 -34.28 -7.85 2.84
N THR A 1252 -34.21 -8.93 2.06
CA THR A 1252 -35.22 -10.00 2.07
C THR A 1252 -34.58 -11.30 2.51
N VAL A 1253 -35.01 -11.83 3.65
CA VAL A 1253 -34.59 -13.13 4.18
C VAL A 1253 -35.68 -14.14 3.86
N THR A 1254 -35.33 -15.24 3.19
CA THR A 1254 -36.26 -16.33 2.84
C THR A 1254 -35.80 -17.62 3.51
N ILE A 1255 -36.61 -18.16 4.42
CA ILE A 1255 -36.37 -19.41 5.17
C ILE A 1255 -37.63 -20.28 4.99
N ASP A 1256 -37.45 -21.57 4.68
CA ASP A 1256 -38.55 -22.53 4.44
C ASP A 1256 -39.64 -22.04 3.45
N GLY A 1257 -39.24 -21.18 2.49
CA GLY A 1257 -40.14 -20.55 1.52
C GLY A 1257 -40.87 -19.29 2.01
N VAL A 1258 -40.78 -18.94 3.29
CA VAL A 1258 -41.33 -17.71 3.86
C VAL A 1258 -40.34 -16.56 3.69
N ALA A 1259 -40.73 -15.52 2.95
CA ALA A 1259 -39.91 -14.33 2.71
C ALA A 1259 -40.30 -13.17 3.64
N LEU A 1260 -39.35 -12.73 4.47
CA LEU A 1260 -39.45 -11.55 5.34
C LEU A 1260 -38.61 -10.42 4.74
N ALA A 1261 -39.23 -9.26 4.47
CA ALA A 1261 -38.57 -8.10 3.86
C ALA A 1261 -38.48 -6.91 4.82
N THR A 1262 -37.27 -6.51 5.18
CA THR A 1262 -36.98 -5.23 5.84
C THR A 1262 -36.80 -4.16 4.75
N LEU A 1263 -37.55 -3.05 4.84
CA LEU A 1263 -37.38 -1.88 3.97
C LEU A 1263 -36.69 -0.76 4.76
N PHE A 1264 -35.70 -0.11 4.14
CA PHE A 1264 -34.93 0.97 4.74
C PHE A 1264 -35.35 2.30 4.12
N GLY A 1265 -36.30 2.98 4.77
CA GLY A 1265 -36.52 4.41 4.54
C GLY A 1265 -35.26 5.21 4.91
N ARG A 1266 -35.09 6.40 4.32
CA ARG A 1266 -34.00 7.31 4.66
C ARG A 1266 -34.43 8.77 4.58
N ASP A 1267 -33.85 9.61 5.42
CA ASP A 1267 -34.03 11.06 5.35
C ASP A 1267 -33.10 11.73 4.31
N SER A 1268 -33.22 13.06 4.17
CA SER A 1268 -32.39 13.86 3.26
C SER A 1268 -30.90 13.90 3.62
N LEU A 1269 -30.52 13.44 4.80
CA LEU A 1269 -29.13 13.26 5.25
C LEU A 1269 -28.65 11.79 5.09
N GLY A 1270 -29.51 10.90 4.60
CA GLY A 1270 -29.23 9.48 4.36
C GLY A 1270 -29.29 8.59 5.61
N ARG A 1271 -29.73 9.14 6.75
CA ARG A 1271 -29.97 8.40 7.99
C ARG A 1271 -31.16 7.46 7.79
N VAL A 1272 -31.07 6.25 8.36
CA VAL A 1272 -32.16 5.25 8.43
C VAL A 1272 -33.14 5.68 9.51
#